data_AF-Q9ZIB3-F1
#
_entry.id   AF-Q9ZIB3-F1
#
_cell.length_a   1.000
_cell.length_b   1.000
_cell.length_c   1.000
_cell.angle_alpha   90.00
_cell.angle_beta   90.00
_cell.angle_gamma   90.00
#
_symmetry.space_group_name_H-M   'P 1'
#
loop_
_entity.id
_entity.type
_entity.pdbx_description
1 polymer ?
#
loop_
_entity_poly.entity_id
_entity_poly.type
_entity_poly.pdbx_seq_one_letter_code
_entity_poly.pdbx_strand_id
1 'polypeptide(L)'
;MSLTQSHISALYIALFGRASEGAGNKFWLNAANTQNLSMADIANAMLNTGAAKEYFGGNLNTDEKFINHIYENVLGKGAGIDKEGKAFWINKLKEGANKGFIASQLLKEALDPKYSNSTDEATKAAHNLLVNKVLASNMVADSIQNVPNSSIQNALKSFTDINSNISSTLKANDIKKVIQDNKGNLTVDESKLDESAKQNNKVKILSQVTGKSEDEIKQILPKEDNPSTPDTPTPPDNPTPPTPPAPNPQPEPNPNPPQPPVPNPEEPNKIVGTDGTDHIRGTDKKDFIDAKGGNDFVDGLGGDDEIYGGEGKDRITGGDGNDTIYGDGGDDEIMGDAGDDTLYGGDGNDIIFGNGGNDTIYGGKGNDKIYGELNDKLLDGGEGIDALLLTGSQIDLGAVQKNKIKNFEILDLNKGSYIGMVLKNLTPQNVLNITSNKDTILKISGGNKDTVILDKKFTASADTSGLDANYNRYEGLNDKGELIKVDIEKSIKTVFAATEPTDDADYIQGTQEADIIRAKGGDDVIYGNGGDDEIYGDEGNDIIHGNEGADKLFGGAGDDAIYGGEGNDTIEGNEGKDKIYGNDGDDTIKGGEGDDILKGEGGNDTIYGEGGKDNIFGNEGDDILKGGGDDDKIYGGEGKDTIDGEAGNDTLYGNDGDDTIDGGEGNDEIYGHKGKDTLKGGEGDDKIYGELSDTLLDGGEGVDTLILEDKEIDFNTLQADAIKNFEILDLGSGNSNAATLRNLSPQNISKLTSNKDTILKINGDDKDIAVLSGFTASADTNGLDANYNRYEGLNDKGELVKVDIKKSIKTAFLSDQPTDNADYIQGTQGADIIRAKGGDDIVYGNDGDDTIYGNDGNDALYGGKGEDKLYGGADNDVIYGDEGDDTIYGNEGNDTLYGGDGDDEIYGGEGNDEIEGGAGNNTIYGNEGDDNIYGGGDDDTIDGGDGNDFLYGDNGNDTIEGGSGNDTIKGSYGDDHIEGGEGDDKIYGELNDTLLDGGEGYDSLYFNEDVDFDAIRDTLNQKISNFEQLHLGYTGDDTVKLNNMTAADIFAMTDNKDTILKIKGDKKDSVGLKGFTKVSNDPGVENGYTRYESTYTDTSGTHTIKVDIENPVHVDLVGISTP
;
A
#
# COMPACT_ATOMS: atom_id res chain seq x y z
N MET A 1 17.11 -18.79 -23.60
CA MET A 1 16.81 -18.95 -22.17
C MET A 1 15.81 -17.87 -21.82
N SER A 2 14.57 -18.24 -21.47
CA SER A 2 13.58 -17.35 -20.90
C SER A 2 13.86 -17.25 -19.40
N LEU A 3 14.12 -16.04 -18.92
CA LEU A 3 14.23 -15.78 -17.49
C LEU A 3 12.82 -15.86 -16.87
N THR A 4 12.67 -16.68 -15.84
CA THR A 4 11.45 -16.81 -15.03
C THR A 4 11.34 -15.67 -14.02
N GLN A 5 10.11 -15.34 -13.60
CA GLN A 5 9.76 -14.26 -12.66
C GLN A 5 10.55 -14.31 -11.33
N SER A 6 10.98 -15.49 -10.89
CA SER A 6 11.81 -15.67 -9.68
C SER A 6 13.21 -15.04 -9.78
N HIS A 7 13.75 -14.86 -10.98
CA HIS A 7 15.04 -14.19 -11.18
C HIS A 7 14.92 -12.66 -11.10
N ILE A 8 13.72 -12.11 -11.21
CA ILE A 8 13.46 -10.66 -11.09
C ILE A 8 13.25 -10.28 -9.61
N SER A 9 12.64 -11.17 -8.82
CA SER A 9 12.49 -10.96 -7.37
C SER A 9 13.82 -11.02 -6.62
N ALA A 10 14.77 -11.86 -7.06
CA ALA A 10 16.13 -11.87 -6.51
C ALA A 10 16.93 -10.60 -6.86
N LEU A 11 16.61 -9.96 -7.98
CA LEU A 11 17.20 -8.67 -8.37
C LEU A 11 16.62 -7.51 -7.53
N TYR A 12 15.42 -7.67 -6.98
CA TYR A 12 14.74 -6.65 -6.17
C TYR A 12 15.26 -6.58 -4.72
N ILE A 13 15.72 -7.71 -4.15
CA ILE A 13 16.33 -7.75 -2.80
C ILE A 13 17.76 -7.19 -2.81
N ALA A 14 18.50 -7.36 -3.91
CA ALA A 14 19.86 -6.81 -4.03
C ALA A 14 19.91 -5.28 -4.23
N LEU A 15 18.83 -4.67 -4.73
CA LEU A 15 18.77 -3.24 -5.05
C LEU A 15 18.30 -2.34 -3.89
N PHE A 16 17.88 -2.89 -2.74
CA PHE A 16 17.40 -2.13 -1.58
C PHE A 16 18.13 -2.44 -0.26
N GLY A 17 19.26 -3.14 -0.31
CA GLY A 17 20.17 -3.27 0.85
C GLY A 17 21.13 -2.09 1.06
N ARG A 18 21.17 -1.11 0.14
CA ARG A 18 22.16 -0.02 0.12
C ARG A 18 21.52 1.37 0.21
N ALA A 19 20.66 1.57 1.20
CA ALA A 19 20.16 2.88 1.58
C ALA A 19 20.04 3.00 3.11
N SER A 20 21.18 2.91 3.79
CA SER A 20 21.45 3.54 5.09
C SER A 20 22.86 4.10 4.93
N GLU A 21 23.13 5.40 5.04
CA GLU A 21 22.79 6.32 6.13
C GLU A 21 22.74 7.77 5.61
N GLY A 22 21.86 8.62 6.18
CA GLY A 22 22.05 10.07 6.12
C GLY A 22 21.01 10.95 5.42
N ALA A 23 19.70 10.72 5.64
CA ALA A 23 18.69 11.79 5.70
C ALA A 23 17.39 11.21 6.27
N GLY A 24 16.99 11.66 7.46
CA GLY A 24 15.69 11.36 8.04
C GLY A 24 14.59 12.07 7.28
N ASN A 25 13.68 11.30 6.68
CA ASN A 25 12.25 11.59 6.70
C ASN A 25 11.50 10.32 6.32
N LYS A 26 10.62 9.88 7.22
CA LYS A 26 9.78 8.69 7.12
C LYS A 26 8.69 8.93 6.07
N PHE A 27 8.82 8.37 4.88
CA PHE A 27 7.67 8.00 4.05
C PHE A 27 7.46 6.49 4.17
N TRP A 28 6.59 6.09 5.11
CA TRP A 28 6.02 4.76 5.11
C TRP A 28 4.92 4.71 4.05
N LEU A 29 5.19 4.07 2.91
CA LEU A 29 4.11 3.53 2.09
C LEU A 29 3.90 2.07 2.49
N ASN A 30 2.69 1.79 2.96
CA ASN A 30 2.18 0.48 3.37
C ASN A 30 2.58 -0.64 2.37
N ALA A 31 3.42 -1.56 2.82
CA ALA A 31 3.86 -2.73 2.05
C ALA A 31 2.81 -3.86 2.08
N ALA A 32 1.58 -3.56 1.64
CA ALA A 32 0.47 -4.52 1.58
C ALA A 32 -0.13 -4.72 0.18
N ASN A 33 0.36 -4.06 -0.89
CA ASN A 33 -0.26 -4.17 -2.23
C ASN A 33 0.76 -4.14 -3.41
N THR A 34 1.69 -5.10 -3.48
CA THR A 34 2.68 -5.18 -4.59
C THR A 34 2.41 -6.27 -5.64
N GLN A 35 1.16 -6.69 -5.85
CA GLN A 35 0.84 -7.73 -6.84
C GLN A 35 0.39 -7.23 -8.24
N ASN A 36 0.35 -5.93 -8.54
CA ASN A 36 -0.05 -5.45 -9.88
C ASN A 36 0.79 -4.27 -10.39
N LEU A 37 2.05 -4.54 -10.78
CA LEU A 37 2.82 -3.63 -11.63
C LEU A 37 2.82 -4.14 -13.07
N SER A 38 2.28 -3.37 -14.01
CA SER A 38 2.32 -3.71 -15.43
C SER A 38 3.73 -3.50 -15.99
N MET A 39 4.04 -4.14 -17.12
CA MET A 39 5.32 -3.92 -17.83
C MET A 39 5.52 -2.45 -18.26
N ALA A 40 4.45 -1.64 -18.26
CA ALA A 40 4.49 -0.20 -18.50
C ALA A 40 4.85 0.60 -17.23
N ASP A 41 4.46 0.13 -16.04
CA ASP A 41 4.82 0.74 -14.75
C ASP A 41 6.28 0.45 -14.41
N ILE A 42 6.77 -0.76 -14.75
CA ILE A 42 8.19 -1.12 -14.68
C ILE A 42 9.01 -0.30 -15.70
N ALA A 43 8.49 -0.08 -16.92
CA ALA A 43 9.15 0.77 -17.91
C ALA A 43 9.16 2.26 -17.51
N ASN A 44 8.11 2.76 -16.85
CA ASN A 44 8.07 4.11 -16.29
C ASN A 44 9.02 4.25 -15.09
N ALA A 45 9.12 3.25 -14.21
CA ALA A 45 10.10 3.23 -13.12
C ALA A 45 11.55 3.17 -13.64
N MET A 46 11.82 2.42 -14.71
CA MET A 46 13.12 2.39 -15.40
C MET A 46 13.43 3.68 -16.18
N LEU A 47 12.42 4.44 -16.61
CA LEU A 47 12.60 5.74 -17.27
C LEU A 47 12.79 6.90 -16.28
N ASN A 48 12.29 6.75 -15.04
CA ASN A 48 12.36 7.77 -13.99
C ASN A 48 13.47 7.53 -12.95
N THR A 49 14.14 6.38 -12.96
CA THR A 49 15.35 6.12 -12.17
C THR A 49 16.58 6.10 -13.08
N GLY A 50 17.73 6.60 -12.60
CA GLY A 50 18.99 6.66 -13.36
C GLY A 50 19.52 5.31 -13.87
N ALA A 51 18.95 4.19 -13.40
CA ALA A 51 19.39 2.82 -13.64
C ALA A 51 19.41 2.39 -15.12
N ALA A 52 18.62 3.02 -16.01
CA ALA A 52 18.64 2.69 -17.44
C ALA A 52 19.94 3.12 -18.16
N LYS A 53 20.70 4.07 -17.60
CA LYS A 53 22.01 4.47 -18.14
C LYS A 53 23.13 3.51 -17.75
N GLU A 54 23.07 2.94 -16.55
CA GLU A 54 24.08 1.99 -16.03
C GLU A 54 23.95 0.60 -16.67
N TYR A 55 22.74 0.13 -16.97
CA TYR A 55 22.58 -1.23 -17.49
C TYR A 55 22.98 -1.39 -18.97
N PHE A 56 23.00 -0.30 -19.75
CA PHE A 56 23.18 -0.39 -21.22
C PHE A 56 24.46 0.25 -21.77
N GLY A 57 25.36 0.75 -20.92
CA GLY A 57 26.73 1.14 -21.31
C GLY A 57 26.82 1.99 -22.58
N GLY A 58 26.58 3.31 -22.47
CA GLY A 58 27.03 4.30 -23.47
C GLY A 58 26.34 4.30 -24.85
N ASN A 59 25.80 5.47 -25.22
CA ASN A 59 25.31 5.82 -26.56
C ASN A 59 24.18 4.94 -27.14
N LEU A 60 22.93 5.28 -26.81
CA LEU A 60 21.74 4.90 -27.58
C LEU A 60 21.72 5.58 -28.95
N ASN A 61 22.62 5.16 -29.84
CA ASN A 61 22.56 5.51 -31.25
C ASN A 61 21.79 4.42 -32.01
N THR A 62 20.48 4.66 -32.18
CA THR A 62 19.71 4.29 -33.38
C THR A 62 19.78 2.83 -33.84
N ASP A 63 19.45 1.84 -33.01
CA ASP A 63 19.16 0.52 -33.56
C ASP A 63 17.66 0.39 -33.91
N GLU A 64 17.36 0.48 -35.20
CA GLU A 64 16.02 0.39 -35.80
C GLU A 64 15.28 -0.91 -35.39
N LYS A 65 16.03 -1.91 -34.89
CA LYS A 65 15.50 -3.16 -34.33
C LYS A 65 14.83 -3.01 -32.96
N PHE A 66 15.36 -2.17 -32.07
CA PHE A 66 14.79 -1.97 -30.73
C PHE A 66 13.47 -1.21 -30.79
N ILE A 67 13.42 -0.15 -31.61
CA ILE A 67 12.19 0.63 -31.83
C ILE A 67 11.13 -0.20 -32.59
N ASN A 68 11.52 -1.04 -33.55
CA ASN A 68 10.57 -1.96 -34.18
C ASN A 68 10.08 -3.04 -33.21
N HIS A 69 10.87 -3.45 -32.22
CA HIS A 69 10.47 -4.44 -31.21
C HIS A 69 9.42 -3.86 -30.25
N ILE A 70 9.58 -2.61 -29.81
CA ILE A 70 8.57 -1.90 -29.01
C ILE A 70 7.30 -1.67 -29.84
N TYR A 71 7.44 -1.26 -31.12
CA TYR A 71 6.29 -1.02 -32.00
C TYR A 71 5.46 -2.28 -32.29
N GLU A 72 6.10 -3.45 -32.46
CA GLU A 72 5.40 -4.71 -32.71
C GLU A 72 4.74 -5.30 -31.45
N ASN A 73 5.32 -5.06 -30.26
CA ASN A 73 4.83 -5.62 -29.00
C ASN A 73 3.78 -4.73 -28.28
N VAL A 74 3.80 -3.41 -28.48
CA VAL A 74 2.86 -2.49 -27.80
C VAL A 74 1.55 -2.27 -28.59
N LEU A 75 1.56 -2.42 -29.92
CA LEU A 75 0.39 -2.13 -30.77
C LEU A 75 -0.16 -3.32 -31.57
N GLY A 76 0.42 -4.52 -31.42
CA GLY A 76 -0.07 -5.76 -32.02
C GLY A 76 0.05 -5.82 -33.56
N LYS A 77 0.37 -7.02 -34.08
CA LYS A 77 0.38 -7.29 -35.53
C LYS A 77 -1.03 -7.19 -36.11
N GLY A 78 -1.39 -6.03 -36.67
CA GLY A 78 -2.66 -5.90 -37.40
C GLY A 78 -3.02 -4.51 -37.92
N ALA A 79 -2.46 -3.43 -37.37
CA ALA A 79 -2.81 -2.08 -37.81
C ALA A 79 -2.12 -1.74 -39.15
N GLY A 80 -2.83 -1.92 -40.26
CA GLY A 80 -2.40 -1.60 -41.62
C GLY A 80 -2.16 -0.10 -41.85
N ILE A 81 -1.11 0.44 -41.27
CA ILE A 81 -0.66 1.83 -41.44
C ILE A 81 0.36 1.85 -42.60
N ASP A 82 0.17 2.75 -43.55
CA ASP A 82 1.07 2.90 -44.68
C ASP A 82 2.44 3.48 -44.28
N LYS A 83 3.38 3.45 -45.23
CA LYS A 83 4.77 3.89 -45.03
C LYS A 83 4.90 5.34 -44.56
N GLU A 84 3.91 6.19 -44.80
CA GLU A 84 3.94 7.62 -44.47
C GLU A 84 3.49 7.85 -43.02
N GLY A 85 2.49 7.12 -42.53
CA GLY A 85 2.10 7.12 -41.11
C GLY A 85 3.19 6.57 -40.19
N LYS A 86 3.90 5.52 -40.61
CA LYS A 86 5.03 4.95 -39.83
C LYS A 86 6.21 5.92 -39.73
N ALA A 87 6.50 6.70 -40.78
CA ALA A 87 7.57 7.69 -40.78
C ALA A 87 7.25 8.92 -39.91
N PHE A 88 5.97 9.32 -39.84
CA PHE A 88 5.52 10.44 -39.01
C PHE A 88 5.74 10.19 -37.51
N TRP A 89 5.34 9.02 -37.00
CA TRP A 89 5.48 8.65 -35.59
C TRP A 89 6.93 8.39 -35.16
N ILE A 90 7.75 7.79 -36.04
CA ILE A 90 9.19 7.62 -35.80
C ILE A 90 9.91 8.98 -35.70
N ASN A 91 9.51 9.97 -36.50
CA ASN A 91 10.07 11.33 -36.38
C ASN A 91 9.56 12.06 -35.13
N LYS A 92 8.30 11.86 -34.72
CA LYS A 92 7.75 12.47 -33.50
C LYS A 92 8.39 11.94 -32.20
N LEU A 93 8.67 10.64 -32.13
CA LEU A 93 9.41 10.03 -31.02
C LEU A 93 10.87 10.51 -30.97
N LYS A 94 11.51 10.73 -32.13
CA LYS A 94 12.84 11.35 -32.22
C LYS A 94 12.85 12.84 -31.83
N GLU A 95 11.75 13.56 -32.05
CA GLU A 95 11.58 14.95 -31.60
C GLU A 95 11.33 15.03 -30.09
N GLY A 96 10.57 14.10 -29.50
CA GLY A 96 10.28 14.05 -28.06
C GLY A 96 11.49 13.68 -27.20
N ALA A 97 12.32 12.74 -27.65
CA ALA A 97 13.54 12.35 -26.91
C ALA A 97 14.61 13.47 -26.81
N ASN A 98 14.48 14.55 -27.60
CA ASN A 98 15.46 15.64 -27.65
C ASN A 98 14.97 16.95 -27.02
N LYS A 99 13.72 17.03 -26.54
CA LYS A 99 13.16 18.22 -25.88
C LYS A 99 12.15 17.76 -24.83
N GLY A 100 12.53 17.76 -23.55
CA GLY A 100 11.59 17.51 -22.45
C GLY A 100 10.39 18.46 -22.56
N PHE A 101 9.19 17.91 -22.70
CA PHE A 101 7.95 18.66 -22.94
C PHE A 101 7.00 18.53 -21.73
N ILE A 102 6.39 19.65 -21.33
CA ILE A 102 5.45 19.77 -20.20
C ILE A 102 4.05 19.30 -20.62
N ALA A 103 3.39 18.49 -19.78
CA ALA A 103 2.06 17.89 -20.01
C ALA A 103 0.96 18.92 -20.37
N SER A 104 1.09 20.17 -19.95
CA SER A 104 0.15 21.26 -20.24
C SER A 104 0.09 21.66 -21.72
N GLN A 105 1.16 21.45 -22.51
CA GLN A 105 1.15 21.71 -23.96
C GLN A 105 0.48 20.58 -24.75
N LEU A 106 0.61 19.33 -24.28
CA LEU A 106 -0.09 18.16 -24.87
C LEU A 106 -1.60 18.28 -24.70
N LEU A 107 -2.07 18.73 -23.53
CA LEU A 107 -3.51 18.96 -23.30
C LEU A 107 -4.06 20.08 -24.20
N LYS A 108 -3.27 21.15 -24.41
CA LYS A 108 -3.64 22.29 -25.25
C LYS A 108 -3.69 21.97 -26.75
N GLU A 109 -2.83 21.07 -27.24
CA GLU A 109 -2.83 20.58 -28.62
C GLU A 109 -3.80 19.41 -28.85
N ALA A 110 -4.05 18.58 -27.84
CA ALA A 110 -5.06 17.52 -27.89
C ALA A 110 -6.47 18.12 -28.01
N LEU A 111 -6.76 19.21 -27.30
CA LEU A 111 -8.07 19.89 -27.32
C LEU A 111 -8.31 20.77 -28.58
N ASP A 112 -7.45 20.70 -29.60
CA ASP A 112 -7.63 21.43 -30.86
C ASP A 112 -8.85 20.84 -31.65
N PRO A 113 -9.88 21.65 -31.95
CA PRO A 113 -11.12 21.23 -32.63
C PRO A 113 -10.92 20.54 -34.00
N LYS A 114 -9.74 20.67 -34.59
CA LYS A 114 -9.33 20.01 -35.83
C LYS A 114 -9.40 18.48 -35.76
N TYR A 115 -9.14 17.88 -34.61
CA TYR A 115 -8.99 16.41 -34.48
C TYR A 115 -10.22 15.72 -33.89
N SER A 116 -10.97 16.39 -32.99
CA SER A 116 -12.26 15.90 -32.49
C SER A 116 -13.35 15.86 -33.57
N ASN A 117 -13.19 16.65 -34.64
CA ASN A 117 -14.08 16.69 -35.80
C ASN A 117 -13.59 15.87 -37.00
N SER A 118 -12.55 15.04 -36.83
CA SER A 118 -12.10 14.14 -37.89
C SER A 118 -13.19 13.13 -38.28
N THR A 119 -13.36 12.88 -39.58
CA THR A 119 -14.28 11.85 -40.11
C THR A 119 -13.64 10.46 -40.16
N ASP A 120 -12.36 10.35 -39.79
CA ASP A 120 -11.63 9.08 -39.71
C ASP A 120 -11.72 8.50 -38.30
N GLU A 121 -12.35 7.34 -38.16
CA GLU A 121 -12.65 6.73 -36.86
C GLU A 121 -11.40 6.31 -36.08
N ALA A 122 -10.33 5.92 -36.76
CA ALA A 122 -9.06 5.58 -36.10
C ALA A 122 -8.41 6.81 -35.47
N THR A 123 -8.47 7.97 -36.14
CA THR A 123 -7.99 9.25 -35.59
C THR A 123 -8.84 9.71 -34.41
N LYS A 124 -10.17 9.51 -34.44
CA LYS A 124 -11.07 9.81 -33.31
C LYS A 124 -10.83 8.90 -32.10
N ALA A 125 -10.62 7.60 -32.33
CA ALA A 125 -10.35 6.64 -31.27
C ALA A 125 -8.99 6.89 -30.59
N ALA A 126 -7.95 7.19 -31.37
CA ALA A 126 -6.64 7.56 -30.85
C ALA A 126 -6.66 8.88 -30.06
N HIS A 127 -7.48 9.84 -30.49
CA HIS A 127 -7.70 11.10 -29.79
C HIS A 127 -8.39 10.91 -28.42
N ASN A 128 -9.47 10.13 -28.36
CA ASN A 128 -10.18 9.83 -27.11
C ASN A 128 -9.31 9.04 -26.12
N LEU A 129 -8.50 8.10 -26.61
CA LEU A 129 -7.59 7.32 -25.77
C LEU A 129 -6.49 8.19 -25.13
N LEU A 130 -6.00 9.21 -25.84
CA LEU A 130 -5.02 10.16 -25.32
C LEU A 130 -5.61 11.08 -24.25
N VAL A 131 -6.82 11.59 -24.47
CA VAL A 131 -7.54 12.44 -23.50
C VAL A 131 -7.82 11.67 -22.21
N ASN A 132 -8.28 10.42 -22.30
CA ASN A 132 -8.57 9.59 -21.13
C ASN A 132 -7.30 9.21 -20.34
N LYS A 133 -6.16 9.02 -21.01
CA LYS A 133 -4.88 8.72 -20.32
C LYS A 133 -4.26 9.92 -19.63
N VAL A 134 -4.44 11.13 -20.17
CA VAL A 134 -3.98 12.37 -19.53
C VAL A 134 -4.84 12.70 -18.30
N LEU A 135 -6.14 12.37 -18.33
CA LEU A 135 -7.05 12.54 -17.19
C LEU A 135 -6.88 11.48 -16.09
N ALA A 136 -6.38 10.29 -16.43
CA ALA A 136 -6.12 9.20 -15.47
C ALA A 136 -4.74 9.24 -14.80
N SER A 137 -3.90 10.22 -15.13
CA SER A 137 -2.62 10.43 -14.45
C SER A 137 -2.86 11.39 -13.27
N ASN A 138 -2.57 10.97 -12.04
CA ASN A 138 -2.72 11.76 -10.79
C ASN A 138 -1.82 13.02 -10.69
N MET A 139 -1.52 13.69 -11.81
CA MET A 139 -0.76 14.94 -11.86
C MET A 139 -1.65 16.17 -12.14
N VAL A 140 -2.96 16.09 -11.92
CA VAL A 140 -3.87 17.21 -12.21
C VAL A 140 -4.98 17.33 -11.15
N ALA A 141 -4.60 17.51 -9.88
CA ALA A 141 -5.53 17.96 -8.84
C ALA A 141 -5.40 19.48 -8.60
N ASP A 142 -4.19 20.03 -8.56
CA ASP A 142 -3.98 21.41 -8.06
C ASP A 142 -4.14 22.55 -9.08
N SER A 143 -4.49 22.27 -10.33
CA SER A 143 -4.48 23.31 -11.38
C SER A 143 -5.78 23.51 -12.16
N ILE A 144 -6.92 23.00 -11.66
CA ILE A 144 -8.20 23.04 -12.43
C ILE A 144 -9.14 24.19 -12.04
N GLN A 145 -8.96 24.89 -10.92
CA GLN A 145 -9.97 25.90 -10.50
C GLN A 145 -9.89 27.27 -11.21
N ASN A 146 -8.85 27.58 -11.98
CA ASN A 146 -8.65 28.92 -12.58
C ASN A 146 -8.81 29.01 -14.11
N VAL A 147 -9.77 28.27 -14.70
CA VAL A 147 -10.04 28.33 -16.16
C VAL A 147 -11.25 29.26 -16.48
N PRO A 148 -11.08 30.41 -17.17
CA PRO A 148 -12.13 31.45 -17.29
C PRO A 148 -13.27 31.17 -18.28
N ASN A 149 -13.49 29.92 -18.71
CA ASN A 149 -14.32 29.63 -19.89
C ASN A 149 -15.60 28.85 -19.57
N SER A 150 -16.74 29.53 -19.68
CA SER A 150 -18.10 29.01 -19.42
C SER A 150 -18.52 27.79 -20.24
N SER A 151 -17.82 27.48 -21.35
CA SER A 151 -18.09 26.28 -22.15
C SER A 151 -17.44 25.01 -21.58
N ILE A 152 -16.39 25.15 -20.75
CA ILE A 152 -15.70 24.02 -20.10
C ILE A 152 -16.44 23.60 -18.81
N GLN A 153 -16.98 24.57 -18.06
CA GLN A 153 -17.84 24.33 -16.90
C GLN A 153 -19.12 23.54 -17.25
N ASN A 154 -19.74 23.81 -18.40
CA ASN A 154 -20.91 23.05 -18.87
C ASN A 154 -20.58 21.62 -19.34
N ALA A 155 -19.34 21.38 -19.80
CA ALA A 155 -18.88 20.05 -20.17
C ALA A 155 -18.53 19.19 -18.93
N LEU A 156 -18.00 19.82 -17.86
CA LEU A 156 -17.80 19.16 -16.56
C LEU A 156 -19.11 18.82 -15.87
N LYS A 157 -20.11 19.72 -15.89
CA LYS A 157 -21.45 19.45 -15.32
C LYS A 157 -22.14 18.26 -15.99
N SER A 158 -21.90 18.08 -17.29
CA SER A 158 -22.39 16.92 -18.05
C SER A 158 -21.66 15.61 -17.68
N PHE A 159 -20.46 15.69 -17.08
CA PHE A 159 -19.67 14.54 -16.64
C PHE A 159 -20.05 14.11 -15.21
N THR A 160 -20.39 15.05 -14.32
CA THR A 160 -20.99 14.77 -13.01
C THR A 160 -22.35 14.07 -13.17
N ASP A 161 -23.15 14.49 -14.16
CA ASP A 161 -24.42 13.85 -14.52
C ASP A 161 -24.24 12.43 -15.12
N ILE A 162 -23.10 12.14 -15.78
CA ILE A 162 -22.77 10.80 -16.30
C ILE A 162 -22.21 9.90 -15.21
N ASN A 163 -21.42 10.43 -14.26
CA ASN A 163 -20.89 9.63 -13.15
C ASN A 163 -21.99 9.23 -12.16
N SER A 164 -23.04 10.05 -11.99
CA SER A 164 -24.26 9.65 -11.25
C SER A 164 -25.04 8.51 -11.92
N ASN A 165 -24.87 8.30 -13.23
CA ASN A 165 -25.56 7.26 -14.01
C ASN A 165 -24.71 6.00 -14.25
N ILE A 166 -23.48 5.93 -13.73
CA ILE A 166 -22.66 4.70 -13.72
C ILE A 166 -22.70 4.03 -12.34
N SER A 167 -23.10 4.74 -11.29
CA SER A 167 -23.29 4.17 -9.95
C SER A 167 -24.58 3.31 -9.80
N SER A 168 -25.52 3.38 -10.75
CA SER A 168 -26.79 2.62 -10.66
C SER A 168 -26.84 1.31 -11.45
N THR A 169 -25.72 0.80 -11.98
CA THR A 169 -25.75 -0.44 -12.81
C THR A 169 -24.64 -1.46 -12.56
N LEU A 170 -23.86 -1.31 -11.50
CA LEU A 170 -22.95 -2.34 -10.99
C LEU A 170 -23.21 -2.47 -9.49
N LYS A 171 -24.25 -3.23 -9.15
CA LYS A 171 -24.55 -3.65 -7.78
C LYS A 171 -23.43 -4.58 -7.29
N ALA A 172 -23.27 -4.66 -5.97
CA ALA A 172 -22.28 -5.39 -5.18
C ALA A 172 -21.99 -6.87 -5.54
N ASN A 173 -22.67 -7.43 -6.54
CA ASN A 173 -22.53 -8.83 -6.98
C ASN A 173 -21.27 -9.08 -7.83
N ASP A 174 -20.58 -8.04 -8.33
CA ASP A 174 -19.33 -8.21 -9.10
C ASP A 174 -18.04 -8.00 -8.28
N ILE A 175 -18.14 -7.58 -7.01
CA ILE A 175 -16.99 -7.55 -6.08
C ILE A 175 -16.90 -8.87 -5.30
N LYS A 176 -18.03 -9.46 -4.89
CA LYS A 176 -18.05 -10.84 -4.37
C LYS A 176 -17.58 -11.86 -5.42
N LYS A 177 -17.87 -11.63 -6.71
CA LYS A 177 -17.42 -12.50 -7.80
C LYS A 177 -15.92 -12.47 -8.11
N VAL A 178 -15.22 -11.38 -7.77
CA VAL A 178 -13.74 -11.30 -7.93
C VAL A 178 -13.01 -11.86 -6.69
N ILE A 179 -13.67 -11.86 -5.53
CA ILE A 179 -13.15 -12.49 -4.31
C ILE A 179 -13.39 -14.01 -4.35
N GLN A 180 -14.50 -14.49 -4.93
CA GLN A 180 -14.77 -15.93 -5.11
C GLN A 180 -13.97 -16.60 -6.25
N ASP A 181 -13.41 -15.84 -7.21
CA ASP A 181 -12.62 -16.41 -8.32
C ASP A 181 -11.12 -16.58 -8.00
N ASN A 182 -10.62 -16.14 -6.84
CA ASN A 182 -9.25 -16.42 -6.39
C ASN A 182 -9.25 -17.48 -5.29
N LYS A 183 -9.25 -18.74 -5.71
CA LYS A 183 -8.88 -19.90 -4.89
C LYS A 183 -7.63 -19.58 -4.05
N GLY A 184 -7.72 -19.82 -2.74
CA GLY A 184 -6.59 -19.70 -1.81
C GLY A 184 -5.37 -20.53 -2.22
N ASN A 185 -4.18 -20.07 -1.81
CA ASN A 185 -3.27 -20.75 -0.88
C ASN A 185 -1.85 -20.14 -1.03
N LEU A 186 -1.42 -19.33 -0.06
CA LEU A 186 -0.03 -18.91 0.09
C LEU A 186 0.70 -19.94 0.96
N THR A 187 1.15 -21.05 0.37
CA THR A 187 2.03 -22.00 1.05
C THR A 187 3.44 -21.41 1.15
N VAL A 188 3.84 -21.02 2.37
CA VAL A 188 5.23 -20.68 2.68
C VAL A 188 5.98 -21.97 3.00
N ASP A 189 7.02 -22.27 2.23
CA ASP A 189 7.94 -23.38 2.49
C ASP A 189 8.77 -23.11 3.76
N GLU A 190 8.31 -23.61 4.91
CA GLU A 190 8.95 -23.44 6.23
C GLU A 190 10.34 -24.07 6.35
N SER A 191 10.78 -24.85 5.37
CA SER A 191 12.14 -25.39 5.31
C SER A 191 13.18 -24.33 4.96
N LYS A 192 12.75 -23.11 4.58
CA LYS A 192 13.61 -22.00 4.13
C LYS A 192 13.67 -20.79 5.10
N LEU A 193 13.02 -20.85 6.25
CA LEU A 193 13.02 -19.76 7.26
C LEU A 193 13.99 -20.05 8.41
N ASP A 194 14.68 -19.03 8.92
CA ASP A 194 15.48 -19.14 10.14
C ASP A 194 14.60 -19.24 11.41
N GLU A 195 15.18 -19.64 12.55
CA GLU A 195 14.43 -19.86 13.79
C GLU A 195 13.83 -18.58 14.41
N SER A 196 14.36 -17.40 14.09
CA SER A 196 13.83 -16.10 14.56
C SER A 196 12.53 -15.74 13.80
N ALA A 197 12.50 -16.01 12.48
CA ALA A 197 11.34 -15.78 11.63
C ALA A 197 10.17 -16.72 11.96
N LYS A 198 10.44 -17.96 12.37
CA LYS A 198 9.42 -18.93 12.81
C LYS A 198 8.73 -18.51 14.12
N GLN A 199 9.47 -17.85 15.03
CA GLN A 199 8.92 -17.39 16.30
C GLN A 199 8.03 -16.15 16.14
N ASN A 200 8.40 -15.22 15.25
CA ASN A 200 7.63 -13.99 15.00
C ASN A 200 6.32 -14.24 14.25
N ASN A 201 6.29 -15.17 13.29
CA ASN A 201 5.02 -15.56 12.64
C ASN A 201 4.05 -16.22 13.62
N LYS A 202 4.55 -17.02 14.58
CA LYS A 202 3.71 -17.63 15.62
C LYS A 202 3.10 -16.59 16.56
N VAL A 203 3.82 -15.53 16.91
CA VAL A 203 3.29 -14.43 17.75
C VAL A 203 2.22 -13.63 17.01
N LYS A 204 2.43 -13.34 15.72
CA LYS A 204 1.44 -12.64 14.88
C LYS A 204 0.16 -13.44 14.68
N ILE A 205 0.28 -14.73 14.38
CA ILE A 205 -0.87 -15.62 14.20
C ILE A 205 -1.65 -15.77 15.51
N LEU A 206 -0.97 -15.96 16.65
CA LEU A 206 -1.68 -16.01 17.94
C LEU A 206 -2.32 -14.66 18.33
N SER A 207 -1.77 -13.51 17.90
CA SER A 207 -2.35 -12.19 18.15
C SER A 207 -3.65 -12.00 17.39
N GLN A 208 -3.66 -12.43 16.13
CA GLN A 208 -4.83 -12.38 15.27
C GLN A 208 -5.93 -13.36 15.70
N VAL A 209 -5.56 -14.54 16.21
CA VAL A 209 -6.54 -15.57 16.62
C VAL A 209 -7.05 -15.36 18.06
N THR A 210 -6.30 -14.68 18.94
CA THR A 210 -6.70 -14.54 20.36
C THR A 210 -7.12 -13.12 20.77
N GLY A 211 -7.02 -12.14 19.88
CA GLY A 211 -7.35 -10.73 20.15
C GLY A 211 -6.44 -10.02 21.16
N LYS A 212 -5.33 -10.66 21.58
CA LYS A 212 -4.35 -10.10 22.54
C LYS A 212 -3.19 -9.44 21.80
N SER A 213 -2.60 -8.42 22.43
CA SER A 213 -1.45 -7.72 21.86
C SER A 213 -0.24 -8.66 21.72
N GLU A 214 0.61 -8.42 20.70
CA GLU A 214 1.80 -9.25 20.46
C GLU A 214 2.72 -9.33 21.69
N ASP A 215 2.75 -8.28 22.51
CA ASP A 215 3.56 -8.22 23.74
C ASP A 215 2.95 -9.01 24.90
N GLU A 216 1.63 -9.16 24.95
CA GLU A 216 0.97 -10.08 25.88
C GLU A 216 1.27 -11.53 25.51
N ILE A 217 1.24 -11.87 24.21
CA ILE A 217 1.50 -13.23 23.73
C ILE A 217 2.96 -13.65 23.92
N LYS A 218 3.91 -12.73 23.74
CA LYS A 218 5.34 -12.96 24.05
C LYS A 218 5.58 -13.28 25.53
N GLN A 219 4.69 -12.87 26.44
CA GLN A 219 4.82 -13.17 27.87
C GLN A 219 4.25 -14.54 28.28
N ILE A 220 3.45 -15.19 27.43
CA ILE A 220 2.76 -16.46 27.73
C ILE A 220 3.31 -17.66 26.95
N LEU A 221 4.16 -17.44 25.94
CA LEU A 221 4.85 -18.50 25.20
C LEU A 221 5.92 -19.21 26.06
N PRO A 222 6.04 -20.56 26.02
CA PRO A 222 7.03 -21.28 26.79
C PRO A 222 8.45 -21.01 26.28
N LYS A 223 9.42 -20.74 27.17
CA LYS A 223 10.85 -20.81 26.83
C LYS A 223 11.26 -22.28 26.79
N GLU A 224 11.64 -22.81 25.64
CA GLU A 224 12.21 -24.17 25.55
C GLU A 224 13.73 -24.16 25.75
N ASP A 225 14.16 -24.89 26.78
CA ASP A 225 15.55 -25.17 27.15
C ASP A 225 16.09 -26.40 26.41
N ASN A 226 17.37 -26.30 26.04
CA ASN A 226 18.24 -27.33 25.45
C ASN A 226 18.44 -28.57 26.37
N PRO A 227 18.30 -29.83 25.88
CA PRO A 227 18.50 -31.01 26.73
C PRO A 227 19.91 -31.60 26.65
N SER A 228 20.68 -31.50 27.73
CA SER A 228 21.49 -32.63 28.25
C SER A 228 21.85 -32.47 29.74
N THR A 229 21.26 -33.33 30.58
CA THR A 229 21.48 -33.54 32.05
C THR A 229 22.74 -34.39 32.36
N PRO A 230 23.12 -34.76 33.63
CA PRO A 230 22.77 -34.30 35.01
C PRO A 230 24.05 -34.00 35.89
N ASP A 231 24.04 -33.33 37.05
CA ASP A 231 23.65 -33.83 38.39
C ASP A 231 23.80 -32.69 39.45
N THR A 232 22.84 -32.67 40.40
CA THR A 232 22.64 -31.80 41.60
C THR A 232 23.76 -31.81 42.67
N PRO A 233 23.72 -31.06 43.83
CA PRO A 233 22.94 -29.88 44.28
C PRO A 233 23.75 -28.73 45.00
N THR A 234 23.08 -27.56 45.12
CA THR A 234 23.18 -26.38 46.05
C THR A 234 23.90 -26.53 47.41
N PRO A 235 24.40 -25.46 48.11
CA PRO A 235 23.58 -24.33 48.64
C PRO A 235 24.35 -22.97 48.89
N PRO A 236 23.91 -22.00 49.72
CA PRO A 236 23.49 -20.66 49.28
C PRO A 236 24.25 -19.47 49.97
N ASP A 237 23.73 -18.26 49.72
CA ASP A 237 23.83 -17.00 50.51
C ASP A 237 24.94 -15.94 50.21
N ASN A 238 24.43 -14.74 49.91
CA ASN A 238 25.02 -13.38 49.88
C ASN A 238 25.60 -12.98 51.28
N PRO A 239 26.42 -11.91 51.52
CA PRO A 239 26.32 -10.53 50.98
C PRO A 239 27.65 -9.74 50.73
N THR A 240 27.50 -8.52 50.19
CA THR A 240 28.49 -7.45 49.82
C THR A 240 29.14 -6.71 51.03
N PRO A 241 29.89 -5.58 50.86
CA PRO A 241 31.27 -5.29 50.36
C PRO A 241 32.17 -4.62 51.47
N PRO A 242 33.46 -4.17 51.31
CA PRO A 242 33.87 -2.92 50.60
C PRO A 242 35.31 -2.87 49.99
N THR A 243 35.59 -1.69 49.41
CA THR A 243 36.63 -1.09 48.51
C THR A 243 38.13 -0.95 48.98
N PRO A 244 39.09 -0.46 48.13
CA PRO A 244 40.52 -0.87 47.97
C PRO A 244 41.56 0.08 48.66
N PRO A 245 42.92 -0.04 48.54
CA PRO A 245 43.71 0.39 47.35
C PRO A 245 45.07 -0.33 47.06
N ALA A 246 45.67 0.03 45.90
CA ALA A 246 46.96 -0.22 45.17
C ALA A 246 48.28 -0.47 45.98
N PRO A 247 49.49 -0.82 45.42
CA PRO A 247 50.01 -0.63 44.02
C PRO A 247 50.96 -1.72 43.39
N ASN A 248 51.26 -1.52 42.10
CA ASN A 248 52.27 -2.14 41.17
C ASN A 248 53.76 -2.05 41.69
N PRO A 249 54.87 -2.57 41.05
CA PRO A 249 55.06 -3.24 39.74
C PRO A 249 56.16 -4.36 39.61
N GLN A 250 56.30 -4.91 38.37
CA GLN A 250 57.46 -5.55 37.69
C GLN A 250 57.83 -7.05 37.97
N PRO A 251 58.60 -7.75 37.08
CA PRO A 251 58.79 -7.68 35.61
C PRO A 251 58.79 -9.07 34.90
N GLU A 252 58.71 -9.11 33.55
CA GLU A 252 58.93 -10.32 32.73
C GLU A 252 60.40 -10.82 32.72
N PRO A 253 60.66 -12.11 32.41
CA PRO A 253 61.14 -12.45 31.05
C PRO A 253 60.70 -13.81 30.45
N ASN A 254 60.46 -13.78 29.12
CA ASN A 254 60.31 -14.77 28.02
C ASN A 254 61.27 -16.02 28.04
N PRO A 255 61.24 -17.02 27.11
CA PRO A 255 60.21 -17.64 26.22
C PRO A 255 60.12 -19.19 26.38
N ASN A 256 59.09 -19.84 25.81
CA ASN A 256 59.09 -21.30 25.53
C ASN A 256 58.62 -21.60 24.07
N PRO A 257 59.05 -22.71 23.43
CA PRO A 257 59.10 -22.95 21.97
C PRO A 257 57.77 -23.37 21.31
N PRO A 258 57.74 -23.54 19.95
CA PRO A 258 56.56 -23.31 19.12
C PRO A 258 55.48 -24.40 19.25
N GLN A 259 54.23 -23.96 19.34
CA GLN A 259 53.07 -24.82 19.08
C GLN A 259 53.00 -25.25 17.61
N PRO A 260 52.50 -26.46 17.31
CA PRO A 260 52.19 -26.89 15.94
C PRO A 260 51.17 -25.93 15.28
N PRO A 261 51.16 -25.83 13.94
CA PRO A 261 50.45 -24.78 13.24
C PRO A 261 48.96 -24.81 13.57
N VAL A 262 48.45 -23.64 13.98
CA VAL A 262 47.03 -23.32 13.98
C VAL A 262 46.52 -23.51 12.54
N PRO A 263 45.31 -24.05 12.31
CA PRO A 263 44.72 -24.03 10.97
C PRO A 263 44.74 -22.60 10.44
N ASN A 264 45.14 -22.46 9.17
CA ASN A 264 45.30 -21.22 8.43
C ASN A 264 44.21 -20.17 8.76
N PRO A 265 44.52 -18.88 9.00
CA PRO A 265 43.54 -17.84 8.67
C PRO A 265 43.19 -18.02 7.19
N GLU A 266 41.91 -17.93 6.87
CA GLU A 266 41.33 -18.24 5.57
C GLU A 266 42.25 -17.80 4.43
N GLU A 267 42.79 -18.76 3.69
CA GLU A 267 43.60 -18.43 2.51
C GLU A 267 42.64 -17.73 1.53
N PRO A 268 42.93 -16.50 1.09
CA PRO A 268 42.05 -15.78 0.19
C PRO A 268 41.77 -16.64 -1.04
N ASN A 269 40.53 -16.66 -1.51
CA ASN A 269 40.22 -17.41 -2.72
C ASN A 269 40.98 -16.77 -3.87
N LYS A 270 41.94 -17.50 -4.43
CA LYS A 270 42.76 -16.97 -5.50
C LYS A 270 42.13 -17.29 -6.85
N ILE A 271 41.58 -16.29 -7.51
CA ILE A 271 40.99 -16.38 -8.83
C ILE A 271 41.90 -15.66 -9.83
N VAL A 272 42.27 -16.35 -10.91
CA VAL A 272 43.15 -15.78 -11.95
C VAL A 272 42.49 -15.99 -13.31
N GLY A 273 42.25 -14.89 -14.02
CA GLY A 273 41.73 -14.85 -15.38
C GLY A 273 42.75 -15.22 -16.45
N THR A 274 42.47 -14.81 -17.67
CA THR A 274 43.22 -15.07 -18.90
C THR A 274 43.51 -13.75 -19.62
N ASP A 275 44.38 -13.77 -20.65
CA ASP A 275 44.64 -12.57 -21.46
C ASP A 275 43.48 -12.25 -22.46
N GLY A 276 42.23 -12.62 -22.15
CA GLY A 276 41.06 -12.22 -22.94
C GLY A 276 39.83 -12.03 -22.04
N THR A 277 38.77 -11.41 -22.59
CA THR A 277 37.54 -11.07 -21.82
C THR A 277 37.00 -12.21 -20.97
N ASP A 278 37.08 -12.01 -19.67
CA ASP A 278 36.61 -12.90 -18.64
C ASP A 278 35.40 -12.31 -17.89
N HIS A 279 34.62 -13.20 -17.27
CA HIS A 279 33.58 -12.84 -16.32
C HIS A 279 33.88 -13.59 -15.03
N ILE A 280 34.40 -12.85 -14.05
CA ILE A 280 34.92 -13.37 -12.80
C ILE A 280 33.98 -12.95 -11.68
N ARG A 281 33.62 -13.92 -10.84
CA ARG A 281 32.80 -13.69 -9.66
C ARG A 281 33.49 -14.28 -8.44
N GLY A 282 33.68 -13.45 -7.42
CA GLY A 282 34.21 -13.78 -6.11
C GLY A 282 33.18 -14.49 -5.23
N THR A 283 33.36 -14.35 -3.93
CA THR A 283 32.56 -14.95 -2.85
C THR A 283 32.32 -13.93 -1.76
N ASP A 284 31.45 -14.23 -0.78
CA ASP A 284 31.23 -13.34 0.38
C ASP A 284 32.40 -13.39 1.41
N LYS A 285 33.61 -13.70 0.96
CA LYS A 285 34.85 -13.76 1.75
C LYS A 285 35.96 -13.04 1.00
N LYS A 286 36.97 -12.61 1.76
CA LYS A 286 38.21 -12.04 1.22
C LYS A 286 38.80 -12.88 0.08
N ASP A 287 38.82 -12.29 -1.10
CA ASP A 287 39.30 -12.86 -2.34
C ASP A 287 40.55 -12.13 -2.85
N PHE A 288 41.33 -12.85 -3.67
CA PHE A 288 42.41 -12.28 -4.46
C PHE A 288 42.08 -12.56 -5.93
N ILE A 289 41.73 -11.52 -6.68
CA ILE A 289 41.30 -11.63 -8.08
C ILE A 289 42.33 -10.93 -8.98
N ASP A 290 42.81 -11.65 -9.99
CA ASP A 290 43.76 -11.14 -10.98
C ASP A 290 43.21 -11.48 -12.38
N ALA A 291 42.48 -10.54 -12.98
CA ALA A 291 41.73 -10.74 -14.22
C ALA A 291 42.63 -10.82 -15.46
N LYS A 292 43.87 -10.31 -15.35
CA LYS A 292 44.97 -10.37 -16.33
C LYS A 292 44.86 -9.32 -17.42
N GLY A 293 44.15 -9.57 -18.50
CA GLY A 293 44.05 -8.57 -19.56
C GLY A 293 42.99 -9.00 -20.55
N GLY A 294 42.36 -8.05 -21.21
CA GLY A 294 41.03 -8.30 -21.75
C GLY A 294 40.13 -7.13 -21.40
N ASN A 295 38.86 -7.23 -21.77
CA ASN A 295 37.86 -6.32 -21.25
C ASN A 295 37.01 -7.15 -20.32
N ASP A 296 37.32 -7.11 -19.03
CA ASP A 296 36.87 -8.08 -18.05
C ASP A 296 35.71 -7.54 -17.22
N PHE A 297 34.87 -8.47 -16.72
CA PHE A 297 33.78 -8.18 -15.80
C PHE A 297 34.07 -8.88 -14.48
N VAL A 298 34.34 -8.11 -13.43
CA VAL A 298 34.73 -8.64 -12.12
C VAL A 298 33.74 -8.19 -11.05
N ASP A 299 33.25 -9.13 -10.26
CA ASP A 299 32.31 -8.94 -9.15
C ASP A 299 32.89 -9.61 -7.89
N GLY A 300 33.41 -8.84 -6.93
CA GLY A 300 34.05 -9.33 -5.70
C GLY A 300 33.06 -9.94 -4.70
N LEU A 301 31.85 -9.39 -4.63
CA LEU A 301 30.75 -9.70 -3.70
C LEU A 301 30.97 -9.17 -2.28
N GLY A 302 31.68 -9.86 -1.41
CA GLY A 302 31.84 -9.38 -0.04
C GLY A 302 33.09 -9.90 0.65
N GLY A 303 33.50 -9.23 1.73
CA GLY A 303 34.81 -9.42 2.35
C GLY A 303 35.82 -8.40 1.84
N ASP A 304 36.97 -8.27 2.51
CA ASP A 304 37.98 -7.27 2.13
C ASP A 304 38.82 -7.76 0.93
N ASP A 305 38.41 -7.48 -0.30
CA ASP A 305 38.96 -8.06 -1.52
C ASP A 305 40.19 -7.32 -2.05
N GLU A 306 41.04 -8.05 -2.78
CA GLU A 306 42.15 -7.47 -3.54
C GLU A 306 42.00 -7.83 -5.02
N ILE A 307 41.65 -6.84 -5.85
CA ILE A 307 41.25 -7.04 -7.25
C ILE A 307 42.20 -6.28 -8.19
N TYR A 308 42.71 -6.98 -9.22
CA TYR A 308 43.51 -6.43 -10.31
C TYR A 308 42.78 -6.67 -11.64
N GLY A 309 42.36 -5.61 -12.33
CA GLY A 309 41.72 -5.63 -13.65
C GLY A 309 42.71 -6.04 -14.74
N GLY A 310 43.78 -5.25 -14.89
CA GLY A 310 44.88 -5.55 -15.79
C GLY A 310 44.87 -4.67 -17.04
N GLU A 311 45.32 -5.19 -18.19
CA GLU A 311 45.29 -4.40 -19.43
C GLU A 311 43.94 -4.57 -20.18
N GLY A 312 43.21 -3.47 -20.37
CA GLY A 312 42.04 -3.35 -21.25
C GLY A 312 40.92 -2.54 -20.60
N LYS A 313 39.68 -2.63 -21.10
CA LYS A 313 38.56 -1.84 -20.56
C LYS A 313 37.72 -2.72 -19.65
N ASP A 314 37.93 -2.60 -18.36
CA ASP A 314 37.37 -3.48 -17.35
C ASP A 314 36.19 -2.83 -16.63
N ARG A 315 35.28 -3.68 -16.13
CA ARG A 315 34.20 -3.29 -15.22
C ARG A 315 34.32 -4.08 -13.94
N ILE A 316 34.64 -3.39 -12.86
CA ILE A 316 35.03 -4.00 -11.58
C ILE A 316 34.12 -3.48 -10.47
N THR A 317 33.51 -4.40 -9.73
CA THR A 317 32.76 -4.12 -8.50
C THR A 317 33.44 -4.84 -7.34
N GLY A 318 33.78 -4.10 -6.28
CA GLY A 318 34.33 -4.64 -5.03
C GLY A 318 33.24 -5.37 -4.24
N GLY A 319 32.27 -4.62 -3.76
CA GLY A 319 31.10 -5.16 -3.07
C GLY A 319 31.03 -4.69 -1.62
N ASP A 320 30.65 -5.55 -0.69
CA ASP A 320 30.61 -5.22 0.74
C ASP A 320 31.96 -5.57 1.40
N GLY A 321 32.75 -4.60 1.84
CA GLY A 321 34.08 -4.86 2.41
C GLY A 321 34.99 -3.64 2.32
N ASN A 322 36.19 -3.71 2.90
CA ASN A 322 37.21 -2.68 2.64
C ASN A 322 38.13 -3.18 1.52
N ASP A 323 37.76 -2.86 0.30
CA ASP A 323 38.34 -3.44 -0.90
C ASP A 323 39.55 -2.63 -1.38
N THR A 324 40.48 -3.33 -2.02
CA THR A 324 41.59 -2.71 -2.74
C THR A 324 41.52 -3.09 -4.21
N ILE A 325 41.18 -2.13 -5.05
CA ILE A 325 40.93 -2.34 -6.48
C ILE A 325 41.94 -1.57 -7.33
N TYR A 326 42.56 -2.27 -8.28
CA TYR A 326 43.44 -1.72 -9.31
C TYR A 326 42.81 -1.95 -10.69
N GLY A 327 42.40 -0.90 -11.40
CA GLY A 327 42.01 -0.98 -12.81
C GLY A 327 43.20 -1.31 -13.72
N ASP A 328 44.37 -0.80 -13.35
CA ASP A 328 45.65 -0.94 -14.06
C ASP A 328 45.71 -0.15 -15.38
N GLY A 329 45.30 -0.71 -16.52
CA GLY A 329 45.58 -0.09 -17.82
C GLY A 329 44.46 -0.21 -18.84
N GLY A 330 43.64 0.82 -18.93
CA GLY A 330 42.68 1.09 -20.00
C GLY A 330 41.61 2.05 -19.49
N ASP A 331 40.49 2.19 -20.20
CA ASP A 331 39.44 3.12 -19.77
C ASP A 331 38.43 2.36 -18.87
N ASP A 332 38.71 2.26 -17.57
CA ASP A 332 38.03 1.32 -16.67
C ASP A 332 36.78 1.92 -15.97
N GLU A 333 35.90 1.05 -15.48
CA GLU A 333 34.76 1.40 -14.64
C GLU A 333 34.86 0.64 -13.31
N ILE A 334 35.08 1.37 -12.22
CA ILE A 334 35.38 0.81 -10.90
C ILE A 334 34.33 1.28 -9.89
N MET A 335 33.79 0.35 -9.11
CA MET A 335 32.81 0.60 -8.05
C MET A 335 33.29 -0.07 -6.76
N GLY A 336 33.67 0.73 -5.75
CA GLY A 336 34.14 0.24 -4.44
C GLY A 336 33.01 -0.36 -3.61
N ASP A 337 31.91 0.38 -3.59
CA ASP A 337 30.61 -0.08 -3.15
C ASP A 337 30.34 0.17 -1.65
N ALA A 338 30.51 -0.74 -0.69
CA ALA A 338 30.20 -0.44 0.72
C ALA A 338 31.36 -0.83 1.64
N GLY A 339 31.96 0.15 2.30
CA GLY A 339 33.10 -0.02 3.20
C GLY A 339 34.16 1.05 2.95
N ASP A 340 35.27 1.02 3.67
CA ASP A 340 36.33 2.03 3.51
C ASP A 340 37.32 1.58 2.42
N ASP A 341 37.02 1.88 1.16
CA ASP A 341 37.72 1.31 0.00
C ASP A 341 38.99 2.06 -0.40
N THR A 342 39.87 1.36 -1.12
CA THR A 342 41.03 1.94 -1.79
C THR A 342 41.00 1.62 -3.28
N LEU A 343 40.72 2.63 -4.11
CA LEU A 343 40.47 2.48 -5.54
C LEU A 343 41.55 3.19 -6.36
N TYR A 344 42.13 2.47 -7.32
CA TYR A 344 43.12 2.98 -8.25
C TYR A 344 42.62 2.76 -9.69
N GLY A 345 42.33 3.83 -10.43
CA GLY A 345 41.98 3.76 -11.86
C GLY A 345 43.14 3.21 -12.67
N GLY A 346 44.24 3.96 -12.74
CA GLY A 346 45.47 3.51 -13.40
C GLY A 346 45.82 4.36 -14.61
N ASP A 347 46.14 3.75 -15.75
CA ASP A 347 46.40 4.44 -17.01
C ASP A 347 45.18 4.37 -17.93
N GLY A 348 44.50 5.48 -18.19
CA GLY A 348 43.36 5.58 -19.11
C GLY A 348 42.33 6.61 -18.61
N ASN A 349 41.17 6.70 -19.24
CA ASN A 349 40.11 7.61 -18.78
C ASN A 349 39.09 6.81 -17.98
N ASP A 350 39.27 6.80 -16.67
CA ASP A 350 38.55 5.91 -15.76
C ASP A 350 37.29 6.56 -15.21
N ILE A 351 36.31 5.74 -14.86
CA ILE A 351 35.11 6.14 -14.12
C ILE A 351 35.13 5.39 -12.79
N ILE A 352 35.21 6.11 -11.68
CA ILE A 352 35.37 5.52 -10.35
C ILE A 352 34.25 6.00 -9.43
N PHE A 353 33.57 5.07 -8.78
CA PHE A 353 32.53 5.30 -7.78
C PHE A 353 33.00 4.77 -6.42
N GLY A 354 33.16 5.65 -5.43
CA GLY A 354 33.43 5.24 -4.04
C GLY A 354 32.21 4.56 -3.43
N ASN A 355 31.06 5.25 -3.51
CA ASN A 355 29.80 4.90 -2.86
C ASN A 355 29.91 4.99 -1.32
N GLY A 356 29.38 4.03 -0.57
CA GLY A 356 29.23 4.17 0.88
C GLY A 356 30.52 3.85 1.61
N GLY A 357 31.04 4.78 2.42
CA GLY A 357 32.31 4.55 3.09
C GLY A 357 33.08 5.83 3.41
N ASN A 358 34.32 5.67 3.85
CA ASN A 358 35.32 6.74 3.82
C ASN A 358 36.50 6.30 2.94
N ASP A 359 36.42 6.62 1.66
CA ASP A 359 37.23 5.98 0.63
C ASP A 359 38.54 6.71 0.36
N THR A 360 39.47 6.00 -0.28
CA THR A 360 40.73 6.53 -0.81
C THR A 360 40.79 6.26 -2.31
N ILE A 361 40.49 7.27 -3.12
CA ILE A 361 40.36 7.15 -4.57
C ILE A 361 41.47 7.89 -5.29
N TYR A 362 42.11 7.20 -6.24
CA TYR A 362 43.10 7.73 -7.16
C TYR A 362 42.65 7.47 -8.61
N GLY A 363 42.44 8.52 -9.41
CA GLY A 363 42.14 8.41 -10.84
C GLY A 363 43.34 7.80 -11.58
N GLY A 364 44.45 8.53 -11.62
CA GLY A 364 45.69 8.00 -12.18
C GLY A 364 46.19 8.87 -13.33
N LYS A 365 46.51 8.29 -14.48
CA LYS A 365 46.85 9.04 -15.69
C LYS A 365 45.69 8.98 -16.68
N GLY A 366 45.19 10.12 -17.10
CA GLY A 366 44.18 10.25 -18.13
C GLY A 366 43.16 11.29 -17.72
N ASN A 367 41.95 11.25 -18.27
CA ASN A 367 40.90 12.20 -17.90
C ASN A 367 39.83 11.45 -17.13
N ASP A 368 40.00 11.39 -15.82
CA ASP A 368 39.24 10.50 -14.96
C ASP A 368 37.98 11.19 -14.44
N LYS A 369 36.94 10.40 -14.19
CA LYS A 369 35.68 10.84 -13.59
C LYS A 369 35.45 10.12 -12.27
N ILE A 370 35.50 10.87 -11.18
CA ILE A 370 35.36 10.33 -9.82
C ILE A 370 34.03 10.80 -9.22
N TYR A 371 33.26 9.85 -8.71
CA TYR A 371 32.07 10.07 -7.88
C TYR A 371 32.42 9.71 -6.44
N GLY A 372 32.49 10.72 -5.57
CA GLY A 372 32.88 10.54 -4.17
C GLY A 372 32.05 11.41 -3.22
N GLU A 373 32.35 11.28 -1.93
CA GLU A 373 31.65 11.95 -0.84
C GLU A 373 32.59 12.88 -0.06
N LEU A 374 32.06 13.86 0.69
CA LEU A 374 32.89 14.81 1.46
C LEU A 374 33.59 14.15 2.67
N ASN A 375 33.04 13.05 3.16
CA ASN A 375 33.57 12.20 4.24
C ASN A 375 34.83 11.43 3.82
N ASP A 376 35.02 11.17 2.52
CA ASP A 376 36.13 10.36 1.99
C ASP A 376 37.50 10.79 2.51
N LYS A 377 38.38 9.80 2.69
CA LYS A 377 39.74 10.02 3.18
C LYS A 377 40.58 10.78 2.15
N LEU A 378 40.42 10.46 0.87
CA LEU A 378 41.13 11.11 -0.23
C LEU A 378 40.40 10.93 -1.56
N LEU A 379 40.31 12.02 -2.33
CA LEU A 379 39.92 12.06 -3.73
C LEU A 379 41.04 12.74 -4.52
N ASP A 380 41.71 11.99 -5.38
CA ASP A 380 42.87 12.42 -6.16
C ASP A 380 42.66 12.12 -7.65
N GLY A 381 42.39 13.13 -8.48
CA GLY A 381 42.20 12.94 -9.93
C GLY A 381 43.46 12.42 -10.63
N GLY A 382 44.62 12.97 -10.29
CA GLY A 382 45.91 12.50 -10.80
C GLY A 382 46.49 13.37 -11.94
N GLU A 383 46.97 12.73 -13.00
CA GLU A 383 47.54 13.37 -14.18
C GLU A 383 46.53 13.42 -15.33
N GLY A 384 45.91 14.57 -15.55
CA GLY A 384 45.25 14.88 -16.82
C GLY A 384 44.22 16.00 -16.68
N ILE A 385 42.99 15.77 -17.15
CA ILE A 385 41.87 16.70 -16.96
C ILE A 385 40.77 15.94 -16.27
N ASP A 386 40.74 16.04 -14.95
CA ASP A 386 39.93 15.15 -14.12
C ASP A 386 38.66 15.86 -13.63
N ALA A 387 37.58 15.09 -13.53
CA ALA A 387 36.26 15.56 -13.12
C ALA A 387 35.83 14.90 -11.82
N LEU A 388 35.49 15.73 -10.83
CA LEU A 388 34.91 15.31 -9.57
C LEU A 388 33.41 15.59 -9.55
N LEU A 389 32.63 14.58 -9.19
CA LEU A 389 31.22 14.70 -8.82
C LEU A 389 31.11 14.34 -7.34
N LEU A 390 30.56 15.26 -6.56
CA LEU A 390 30.25 15.03 -5.15
C LEU A 390 28.77 14.71 -5.00
N THR A 391 28.44 13.72 -4.20
CA THR A 391 27.06 13.39 -3.83
C THR A 391 26.58 14.31 -2.68
N GLY A 392 25.27 14.63 -2.64
CA GLY A 392 24.64 15.47 -1.61
C GLY A 392 23.97 16.77 -2.11
N SER A 393 22.94 17.26 -1.42
CA SER A 393 22.21 18.50 -1.78
C SER A 393 22.93 19.78 -1.35
N GLN A 394 23.78 19.71 -0.33
CA GLN A 394 24.59 20.81 0.20
C GLN A 394 26.06 20.37 0.27
N ILE A 395 26.94 21.02 -0.49
CA ILE A 395 28.38 20.76 -0.47
C ILE A 395 29.06 21.91 0.27
N ASP A 396 29.53 21.67 1.48
CA ASP A 396 30.31 22.64 2.24
C ASP A 396 31.82 22.35 2.17
N LEU A 397 32.56 23.18 1.41
CA LEU A 397 34.02 23.08 1.30
C LEU A 397 34.79 23.62 2.52
N GLY A 398 34.10 24.25 3.48
CA GLY A 398 34.67 24.77 4.73
C GLY A 398 35.02 23.66 5.72
N ALA A 399 34.24 22.57 5.73
CA ALA A 399 34.47 21.40 6.59
C ALA A 399 35.56 20.45 6.05
N VAL A 400 35.99 20.62 4.80
CA VAL A 400 36.94 19.71 4.13
C VAL A 400 38.36 19.91 4.64
N GLN A 401 38.95 18.84 5.17
CA GLN A 401 40.35 18.86 5.61
C GLN A 401 41.31 19.12 4.45
N LYS A 402 42.42 19.80 4.74
CA LYS A 402 43.42 20.18 3.75
C LYS A 402 43.99 18.95 3.02
N ASN A 403 44.04 19.03 1.69
CA ASN A 403 44.55 18.01 0.75
C ASN A 403 43.70 16.73 0.63
N LYS A 404 42.47 16.70 1.16
CA LYS A 404 41.54 15.59 0.93
C LYS A 404 41.08 15.50 -0.53
N ILE A 405 40.80 16.65 -1.15
CA ILE A 405 40.39 16.74 -2.55
C ILE A 405 41.47 17.51 -3.30
N LYS A 406 42.02 16.91 -4.38
CA LYS A 406 43.14 17.48 -5.12
C LYS A 406 43.24 16.93 -6.55
N ASN A 407 43.98 17.65 -7.40
CA ASN A 407 44.21 17.31 -8.81
C ASN A 407 42.92 17.16 -9.65
N PHE A 408 41.96 18.08 -9.51
CA PHE A 408 40.77 18.14 -10.37
C PHE A 408 40.68 19.47 -11.12
N GLU A 409 40.37 19.39 -12.40
CA GLU A 409 40.13 20.53 -13.30
C GLU A 409 38.64 20.88 -13.40
N ILE A 410 37.76 19.90 -13.14
CA ILE A 410 36.31 20.03 -13.28
C ILE A 410 35.63 19.58 -11.98
N LEU A 411 34.72 20.41 -11.48
CA LEU A 411 33.77 20.05 -10.43
C LEU A 411 32.37 20.09 -11.05
N ASP A 412 31.71 18.95 -11.15
CA ASP A 412 30.40 18.83 -11.78
C ASP A 412 29.33 18.65 -10.70
N LEU A 413 28.44 19.63 -10.58
CA LEU A 413 27.28 19.65 -9.67
C LEU A 413 26.12 18.82 -10.26
N ASN A 414 26.46 17.64 -10.80
CA ASN A 414 25.53 16.69 -11.41
C ASN A 414 24.57 17.32 -12.44
N LYS A 415 25.15 17.92 -13.48
CA LYS A 415 24.40 18.60 -14.55
C LYS A 415 23.36 17.67 -15.21
N GLY A 416 22.10 17.88 -14.85
CA GLY A 416 20.95 17.06 -15.30
C GLY A 416 20.08 16.51 -14.16
N SER A 417 20.50 16.68 -12.90
CA SER A 417 19.71 16.39 -11.71
C SER A 417 18.45 17.27 -11.61
N TYR A 418 17.36 16.72 -11.07
CA TYR A 418 16.15 17.48 -10.72
C TYR A 418 16.26 18.21 -9.37
N ILE A 419 17.25 17.83 -8.56
CA ILE A 419 17.57 18.39 -7.24
C ILE A 419 18.66 19.46 -7.46
N GLY A 420 18.43 20.67 -6.97
CA GLY A 420 19.43 21.74 -7.00
C GLY A 420 20.49 21.52 -5.93
N MET A 421 21.76 21.58 -6.32
CA MET A 421 22.90 21.46 -5.40
C MET A 421 23.40 22.85 -4.99
N VAL A 422 23.73 23.03 -3.71
CA VAL A 422 24.34 24.27 -3.22
C VAL A 422 25.79 24.02 -2.82
N LEU A 423 26.72 24.67 -3.53
CA LEU A 423 28.15 24.68 -3.20
C LEU A 423 28.48 25.90 -2.35
N LYS A 424 28.78 25.69 -1.06
CA LYS A 424 29.11 26.73 -0.09
C LYS A 424 30.61 26.79 0.19
N ASN A 425 31.07 27.92 0.75
CA ASN A 425 32.47 28.16 1.15
C ASN A 425 33.50 27.97 0.02
N LEU A 426 33.15 28.36 -1.21
CA LEU A 426 34.11 28.34 -2.32
C LEU A 426 35.10 29.51 -2.19
N THR A 427 36.21 29.27 -1.49
CA THR A 427 37.30 30.25 -1.35
C THR A 427 38.40 30.05 -2.41
N PRO A 428 39.22 31.08 -2.71
CA PRO A 428 40.40 30.91 -3.57
C PRO A 428 41.37 29.82 -3.06
N GLN A 429 41.40 29.56 -1.76
CA GLN A 429 42.24 28.52 -1.17
C GLN A 429 41.65 27.12 -1.38
N ASN A 430 40.33 26.95 -1.31
CA ASN A 430 39.67 25.69 -1.63
C ASN A 430 39.84 25.33 -3.11
N VAL A 431 39.68 26.32 -4.02
CA VAL A 431 39.96 26.12 -5.45
C VAL A 431 41.39 25.65 -5.69
N LEU A 432 42.38 26.29 -5.03
CA LEU A 432 43.78 25.85 -5.13
C LEU A 432 44.02 24.45 -4.56
N ASN A 433 43.30 24.06 -3.50
CA ASN A 433 43.42 22.71 -2.94
C ASN A 433 42.90 21.67 -3.95
N ILE A 434 41.72 21.92 -4.53
CA ILE A 434 41.08 21.05 -5.53
C ILE A 434 41.95 20.92 -6.77
N THR A 435 42.49 22.03 -7.31
CA THR A 435 43.30 21.96 -8.54
C THR A 435 44.76 21.57 -8.32
N SER A 436 45.25 21.60 -7.08
CA SER A 436 46.68 21.48 -6.70
C SER A 436 47.65 22.47 -7.35
N ASN A 437 47.20 23.28 -8.31
CA ASN A 437 48.01 24.14 -9.15
C ASN A 437 47.29 25.47 -9.37
N LYS A 438 47.95 26.55 -8.97
CA LYS A 438 47.41 27.92 -9.08
C LYS A 438 47.15 28.38 -10.52
N ASP A 439 47.84 27.79 -11.49
CA ASP A 439 47.72 28.17 -12.90
C ASP A 439 46.63 27.34 -13.63
N THR A 440 46.07 26.33 -12.96
CA THR A 440 44.90 25.56 -13.42
C THR A 440 43.62 26.32 -13.07
N ILE A 441 42.70 26.44 -14.03
CA ILE A 441 41.39 27.07 -13.83
C ILE A 441 40.39 25.96 -13.55
N LEU A 442 39.82 25.94 -12.34
CA LEU A 442 38.73 25.03 -12.01
C LEU A 442 37.48 25.43 -12.79
N LYS A 443 36.84 24.46 -13.45
CA LYS A 443 35.54 24.64 -14.09
C LYS A 443 34.45 24.03 -13.24
N ILE A 444 33.37 24.77 -12.99
CA ILE A 444 32.20 24.29 -12.27
C ILE A 444 31.02 24.21 -13.23
N SER A 445 30.50 23.00 -13.45
CA SER A 445 29.33 22.74 -14.30
C SER A 445 28.11 22.35 -13.45
N GLY A 446 26.91 22.66 -13.94
CA GLY A 446 25.66 22.45 -13.18
C GLY A 446 24.39 22.87 -13.94
N GLY A 447 23.23 22.46 -13.43
CA GLY A 447 21.90 22.84 -13.86
C GLY A 447 21.45 24.23 -13.41
N ASN A 448 20.18 24.56 -13.70
CA ASN A 448 19.59 25.87 -13.41
C ASN A 448 19.00 26.00 -11.99
N LYS A 449 19.01 24.92 -11.21
CA LYS A 449 18.63 24.91 -9.80
C LYS A 449 19.84 24.94 -8.87
N ASP A 450 21.05 24.82 -9.42
CA ASP A 450 22.27 24.79 -8.62
C ASP A 450 22.69 26.20 -8.23
N THR A 451 23.25 26.32 -7.04
CA THR A 451 23.77 27.58 -6.50
C THR A 451 25.23 27.42 -6.11
N VAL A 452 26.08 28.36 -6.51
CA VAL A 452 27.47 28.45 -6.03
C VAL A 452 27.62 29.75 -5.23
N ILE A 453 28.01 29.61 -3.96
CA ILE A 453 28.27 30.72 -3.05
C ILE A 453 29.77 31.01 -3.07
N LEU A 454 30.14 32.15 -3.65
CA LEU A 454 31.52 32.63 -3.72
C LEU A 454 31.90 33.38 -2.44
N ASP A 455 33.08 33.07 -1.90
CA ASP A 455 33.69 33.90 -0.87
C ASP A 455 33.98 35.31 -1.41
N LYS A 456 33.87 36.33 -0.55
CA LYS A 456 34.11 37.74 -0.88
C LYS A 456 35.49 38.05 -1.47
N LYS A 457 36.48 37.15 -1.35
CA LYS A 457 37.78 37.31 -2.01
C LYS A 457 37.71 37.12 -3.53
N PHE A 458 36.63 36.55 -4.06
CA PHE A 458 36.37 36.47 -5.50
C PHE A 458 35.69 37.72 -6.03
N THR A 459 36.01 38.07 -7.26
CA THR A 459 35.33 39.10 -8.05
C THR A 459 35.20 38.62 -9.49
N ALA A 460 34.24 39.15 -10.25
CA ALA A 460 34.14 38.86 -11.68
C ALA A 460 35.42 39.31 -12.42
N SER A 461 36.04 38.41 -13.18
CA SER A 461 37.30 38.69 -13.86
C SER A 461 37.08 39.51 -15.13
N ALA A 462 37.93 40.50 -15.36
CA ALA A 462 37.98 41.23 -16.63
C ALA A 462 38.71 40.45 -17.75
N ASP A 463 39.43 39.38 -17.40
CA ASP A 463 40.23 38.57 -18.33
C ASP A 463 39.43 37.37 -18.87
N THR A 464 38.75 37.60 -19.99
CA THR A 464 37.97 36.56 -20.69
C THR A 464 38.82 35.70 -21.65
N SER A 465 40.15 35.74 -21.56
CA SER A 465 41.03 35.01 -22.48
C SER A 465 40.82 33.50 -22.32
N GLY A 466 40.42 32.82 -23.40
CA GLY A 466 40.16 31.38 -23.39
C GLY A 466 38.91 30.94 -22.61
N LEU A 467 38.04 31.87 -22.22
CA LEU A 467 36.78 31.59 -21.53
C LEU A 467 35.75 31.05 -22.53
N ASP A 468 35.09 29.94 -22.16
CA ASP A 468 33.97 29.38 -22.91
C ASP A 468 32.73 30.29 -22.78
N ALA A 469 31.95 30.43 -23.85
CA ALA A 469 30.77 31.31 -23.90
C ALA A 469 29.69 30.95 -22.86
N ASN A 470 29.67 29.70 -22.40
CA ASN A 470 28.72 29.20 -21.40
C ASN A 470 29.16 29.48 -19.96
N TYR A 471 30.35 30.03 -19.73
CA TYR A 471 30.90 30.24 -18.39
C TYR A 471 31.10 31.72 -18.07
N ASN A 472 31.00 32.05 -16.79
CA ASN A 472 31.48 33.29 -16.20
C ASN A 472 32.79 33.02 -15.46
N ARG A 473 33.77 33.92 -15.59
CA ARG A 473 35.05 33.81 -14.89
C ARG A 473 35.09 34.68 -13.65
N TYR A 474 35.55 34.11 -12.54
CA TYR A 474 35.83 34.80 -11.30
C TYR A 474 37.31 34.65 -10.93
N GLU A 475 37.87 35.67 -10.29
CA GLU A 475 39.25 35.69 -9.83
C GLU A 475 39.37 36.26 -8.42
N GLY A 476 40.29 35.70 -7.64
CA GLY A 476 40.49 36.08 -6.24
C GLY A 476 41.90 35.75 -5.74
N LEU A 477 42.30 36.37 -4.63
CA LEU A 477 43.60 36.11 -4.01
C LEU A 477 43.49 35.05 -2.92
N ASN A 478 44.35 34.04 -2.95
CA ASN A 478 44.48 33.08 -1.85
C ASN A 478 45.17 33.71 -0.62
N ASP A 479 45.34 32.91 0.44
CA ASP A 479 45.91 33.38 1.71
C ASP A 479 47.40 33.78 1.61
N LYS A 480 48.07 33.41 0.51
CA LYS A 480 49.45 33.81 0.19
C LYS A 480 49.52 34.99 -0.78
N GLY A 481 48.37 35.51 -1.22
CA GLY A 481 48.29 36.61 -2.20
C GLY A 481 48.52 36.18 -3.64
N GLU A 482 48.36 34.90 -3.96
CA GLU A 482 48.44 34.36 -5.32
C GLU A 482 47.06 34.44 -5.99
N LEU A 483 47.04 34.79 -7.28
CA LEU A 483 45.80 34.91 -8.06
C LEU A 483 45.29 33.52 -8.46
N ILE A 484 44.05 33.22 -8.09
CA ILE A 484 43.33 31.98 -8.42
C ILE A 484 42.10 32.33 -9.27
N LYS A 485 41.77 31.46 -10.22
CA LYS A 485 40.66 31.65 -11.16
C LYS A 485 39.72 30.44 -11.12
N VAL A 486 38.42 30.71 -11.27
CA VAL A 486 37.37 29.70 -11.40
C VAL A 486 36.39 30.13 -12.50
N ASP A 487 36.01 29.19 -13.34
CA ASP A 487 34.99 29.37 -14.38
C ASP A 487 33.72 28.64 -13.95
N ILE A 488 32.61 29.36 -13.76
CA ILE A 488 31.31 28.80 -13.32
C ILE A 488 30.32 28.89 -14.48
N GLU A 489 29.61 27.80 -14.76
CA GLU A 489 28.63 27.76 -15.84
C GLU A 489 27.45 28.72 -15.58
N LYS A 490 27.02 29.44 -16.63
CA LYS A 490 25.99 30.50 -16.55
C LYS A 490 24.60 30.01 -16.16
N SER A 491 24.34 28.70 -16.24
CA SER A 491 23.09 28.11 -15.77
C SER A 491 22.97 28.17 -14.25
N ILE A 492 24.10 28.19 -13.52
CA ILE A 492 24.16 28.12 -12.06
C ILE A 492 23.87 29.51 -11.46
N LYS A 493 23.01 29.59 -10.43
CA LYS A 493 22.81 30.81 -9.63
C LYS A 493 24.11 31.09 -8.86
N THR A 494 24.79 32.20 -9.13
CA THR A 494 26.01 32.58 -8.39
C THR A 494 25.68 33.67 -7.40
N VAL A 495 25.96 33.45 -6.12
CA VAL A 495 25.74 34.43 -5.03
C VAL A 495 27.08 34.71 -4.33
N PHE A 496 27.27 35.92 -3.79
CA PHE A 496 28.44 36.26 -2.98
C PHE A 496 28.09 36.21 -1.50
N ALA A 497 28.97 35.65 -0.67
CA ALA A 497 28.81 35.74 0.78
C ALA A 497 28.93 37.21 1.24
N ALA A 498 27.83 37.80 1.70
CA ALA A 498 27.77 39.20 2.13
C ALA A 498 28.37 39.38 3.54
N THR A 499 28.96 40.55 3.80
CA THR A 499 29.40 40.95 5.17
C THR A 499 28.46 41.94 5.84
N GLU A 500 27.53 42.53 5.07
CA GLU A 500 26.48 43.45 5.49
C GLU A 500 25.31 43.28 4.51
N PRO A 501 24.05 43.18 4.97
CA PRO A 501 22.87 43.05 4.11
C PRO A 501 22.67 44.25 3.17
N THR A 502 22.13 44.03 1.98
CA THR A 502 21.95 44.98 0.87
C THR A 502 20.48 45.09 0.45
N ASP A 503 20.18 45.85 -0.61
CA ASP A 503 18.81 45.90 -1.18
C ASP A 503 18.70 44.94 -2.41
N ASP A 504 19.68 44.04 -2.57
CA ASP A 504 19.72 43.00 -3.59
C ASP A 504 19.70 41.63 -2.87
N ALA A 505 19.24 40.57 -3.55
CA ALA A 505 19.19 39.21 -3.01
C ALA A 505 20.53 38.75 -2.37
N ASP A 506 20.47 38.47 -1.08
CA ASP A 506 21.56 38.11 -0.20
C ASP A 506 21.47 36.66 0.29
N TYR A 507 22.63 36.15 0.73
CA TYR A 507 22.71 34.90 1.49
C TYR A 507 23.36 35.22 2.83
N ILE A 508 22.60 35.05 3.91
CA ILE A 508 22.99 35.45 5.26
C ILE A 508 22.99 34.22 6.17
N GLN A 509 24.06 34.08 6.96
CA GLN A 509 24.20 33.00 7.92
C GLN A 509 24.57 33.57 9.29
N GLY A 510 23.75 33.28 10.29
CA GLY A 510 23.97 33.51 11.70
C GLY A 510 25.05 32.61 12.29
N THR A 511 25.12 32.57 13.61
CA THR A 511 26.16 31.94 14.39
C THR A 511 25.61 30.73 15.13
N GLN A 512 26.08 30.45 16.34
CA GLN A 512 25.53 29.42 17.25
C GLN A 512 25.09 30.08 18.56
N GLU A 513 25.02 31.41 18.55
CA GLU A 513 24.58 32.28 19.63
C GLU A 513 23.43 33.12 19.06
N ALA A 514 22.54 33.60 19.94
CA ALA A 514 21.45 34.49 19.56
C ALA A 514 21.92 35.69 18.70
N ASP A 515 21.37 35.77 17.50
CA ASP A 515 21.65 36.76 16.48
C ASP A 515 20.47 37.70 16.24
N ILE A 516 20.77 38.87 15.67
CA ILE A 516 19.76 39.79 15.16
C ILE A 516 20.10 40.08 13.69
N ILE A 517 19.30 39.56 12.78
CA ILE A 517 19.52 39.60 11.33
C ILE A 517 18.44 40.45 10.67
N ARG A 518 18.83 41.34 9.75
CA ARG A 518 17.91 42.17 8.95
C ARG A 518 18.37 42.20 7.50
N ALA A 519 17.65 41.51 6.62
CA ALA A 519 18.08 41.24 5.25
C ALA A 519 17.82 42.43 4.30
N LYS A 520 16.78 43.22 4.60
CA LYS A 520 16.36 44.49 3.97
C LYS A 520 15.53 44.32 2.72
N GLY A 521 16.14 44.00 1.59
CA GLY A 521 15.48 44.15 0.30
C GLY A 521 16.01 43.15 -0.70
N GLY A 522 15.12 42.56 -1.48
CA GLY A 522 15.47 41.51 -2.44
C GLY A 522 15.12 40.13 -1.88
N ASP A 523 15.12 39.12 -2.76
CA ASP A 523 14.74 37.75 -2.39
C ASP A 523 15.90 37.06 -1.65
N ASP A 524 15.89 37.11 -0.33
CA ASP A 524 16.98 36.74 0.54
C ASP A 524 16.89 35.27 1.02
N VAL A 525 18.04 34.69 1.37
CA VAL A 525 18.10 33.37 2.02
C VAL A 525 18.87 33.51 3.33
N ILE A 526 18.21 33.22 4.44
CA ILE A 526 18.68 33.50 5.79
C ILE A 526 18.67 32.21 6.62
N TYR A 527 19.77 31.94 7.32
CA TYR A 527 19.89 30.85 8.30
C TYR A 527 20.32 31.42 9.66
N GLY A 528 19.52 31.28 10.71
CA GLY A 528 19.88 31.61 12.11
C GLY A 528 20.93 30.65 12.69
N ASN A 529 20.72 29.36 12.42
CA ASN A 529 21.46 28.17 12.85
C ASN A 529 21.25 27.78 14.31
N GLY A 530 21.68 28.57 15.29
CA GLY A 530 21.58 28.14 16.68
C GLY A 530 21.51 29.30 17.66
N GLY A 531 20.68 29.16 18.70
CA GLY A 531 20.40 30.18 19.70
C GLY A 531 19.14 30.97 19.36
N ASP A 532 18.55 31.65 20.35
CA ASP A 532 17.29 32.39 20.19
C ASP A 532 17.46 33.63 19.28
N ASP A 533 17.17 33.48 17.99
CA ASP A 533 17.45 34.46 16.94
C ASP A 533 16.28 35.43 16.70
N GLU A 534 16.59 36.63 16.21
CA GLU A 534 15.60 37.62 15.75
C GLU A 534 15.90 38.00 14.29
N ILE A 535 15.11 37.45 13.35
CA ILE A 535 15.37 37.51 11.91
C ILE A 535 14.26 38.27 11.19
N TYR A 536 14.64 39.23 10.33
CA TYR A 536 13.74 40.00 9.49
C TYR A 536 14.14 39.84 8.01
N GLY A 537 13.21 39.34 7.18
CA GLY A 537 13.32 39.34 5.71
C GLY A 537 13.20 40.75 5.13
N ASP A 538 12.19 41.50 5.59
CA ASP A 538 11.84 42.87 5.15
C ASP A 538 11.12 42.89 3.78
N GLU A 539 11.66 43.47 2.69
CA GLU A 539 10.98 43.48 1.37
C GLU A 539 11.57 42.40 0.45
N GLY A 540 10.78 41.45 -0.05
CA GLY A 540 11.28 40.38 -0.91
C GLY A 540 10.48 39.11 -0.78
N ASN A 541 10.74 38.12 -1.64
CA ASN A 541 10.25 36.77 -1.41
C ASN A 541 11.37 35.96 -0.74
N ASP A 542 11.36 35.92 0.58
CA ASP A 542 12.47 35.47 1.39
C ASP A 542 12.35 34.00 1.80
N ILE A 543 13.50 33.39 2.07
CA ILE A 543 13.59 32.05 2.67
C ILE A 543 14.31 32.19 4.01
N ILE A 544 13.60 31.94 5.10
CA ILE A 544 14.09 32.12 6.47
C ILE A 544 14.10 30.77 7.18
N HIS A 545 15.25 30.39 7.74
CA HIS A 545 15.40 29.22 8.59
C HIS A 545 15.90 29.65 9.98
N GLY A 546 15.09 29.50 11.03
CA GLY A 546 15.50 29.70 12.44
C GLY A 546 16.52 28.64 12.86
N ASN A 547 16.14 27.37 12.73
CA ASN A 547 16.86 26.16 13.15
C ASN A 547 16.77 25.93 14.67
N GLU A 548 17.87 25.79 15.41
CA GLU A 548 17.79 25.51 16.87
C GLU A 548 17.60 26.82 17.65
N GLY A 549 16.55 26.97 18.46
CA GLY A 549 16.36 28.16 19.28
C GLY A 549 14.89 28.49 19.52
N ALA A 550 14.60 29.38 20.46
CA ALA A 550 13.28 30.01 20.53
C ALA A 550 13.31 31.33 19.75
N ASP A 551 13.02 31.25 18.46
CA ASP A 551 13.31 32.27 17.47
C ASP A 551 12.14 33.23 17.24
N LYS A 552 12.47 34.39 16.68
CA LYS A 552 11.51 35.38 16.21
C LYS A 552 11.75 35.68 14.76
N LEU A 553 10.85 35.22 13.91
CA LEU A 553 11.00 35.24 12.46
C LEU A 553 9.92 36.12 11.84
N PHE A 554 10.33 37.12 11.07
CA PHE A 554 9.44 38.04 10.38
C PHE A 554 9.75 38.00 8.88
N GLY A 555 8.79 37.55 8.07
CA GLY A 555 8.90 37.53 6.60
C GLY A 555 8.96 38.96 6.06
N GLY A 556 7.83 39.65 6.10
CA GLY A 556 7.73 41.05 5.74
C GLY A 556 6.79 41.24 4.56
N ALA A 557 7.25 41.90 3.50
CA ALA A 557 6.42 42.10 2.31
C ALA A 557 6.92 41.23 1.16
N GLY A 558 6.07 40.33 0.68
CA GLY A 558 6.35 39.40 -0.41
C GLY A 558 5.89 37.99 -0.07
N ASP A 559 6.00 37.05 -1.01
CA ASP A 559 5.57 35.66 -0.74
C ASP A 559 6.74 34.89 -0.11
N ASP A 560 6.73 34.74 1.21
CA ASP A 560 7.85 34.23 2.00
C ASP A 560 7.75 32.73 2.32
N ALA A 561 8.89 32.10 2.58
CA ALA A 561 8.99 30.74 3.07
C ALA A 561 9.78 30.69 4.38
N ILE A 562 9.10 30.45 5.49
CA ILE A 562 9.66 30.53 6.85
C ILE A 562 9.62 29.16 7.52
N TYR A 563 10.73 28.76 8.10
CA TYR A 563 10.90 27.52 8.87
C TYR A 563 11.43 27.90 10.26
N GLY A 564 10.63 27.65 11.31
CA GLY A 564 10.99 27.84 12.72
C GLY A 564 12.17 26.98 13.11
N GLY A 565 11.93 25.70 13.36
CA GLY A 565 12.96 24.69 13.62
C GLY A 565 12.72 23.98 14.94
N GLU A 566 13.75 23.78 15.75
CA GLU A 566 13.58 23.23 17.09
C GLU A 566 13.44 24.36 18.11
N GLY A 567 12.35 24.39 18.87
CA GLY A 567 12.12 25.34 19.95
C GLY A 567 10.81 26.09 19.78
N ASN A 568 10.41 26.85 20.81
CA ASN A 568 9.12 27.54 20.80
C ASN A 568 9.27 28.90 20.10
N ASP A 569 8.89 28.94 18.83
CA ASP A 569 9.12 30.04 17.92
C ASP A 569 7.95 31.04 17.88
N THR A 570 8.26 32.27 17.49
CA THR A 570 7.26 33.28 17.16
C THR A 570 7.46 33.73 15.72
N ILE A 571 6.50 33.41 14.86
CA ILE A 571 6.63 33.61 13.41
C ILE A 571 5.50 34.51 12.89
N GLU A 572 5.85 35.49 12.06
CA GLU A 572 4.90 36.39 11.40
C GLU A 572 5.24 36.52 9.91
N GLY A 573 4.34 36.06 9.03
CA GLY A 573 4.46 36.18 7.57
C GLY A 573 4.37 37.64 7.12
N ASN A 574 3.32 38.33 7.57
CA ASN A 574 2.95 39.72 7.25
C ASN A 574 2.21 39.85 5.91
N GLU A 575 2.71 40.65 4.95
CA GLU A 575 1.99 40.90 3.67
C GLU A 575 2.50 39.92 2.61
N GLY A 576 1.68 38.99 2.11
CA GLY A 576 2.22 37.98 1.20
C GLY A 576 1.37 36.74 1.13
N LYS A 577 1.62 35.86 0.16
CA LYS A 577 1.13 34.48 0.22
C LYS A 577 2.23 33.60 0.79
N ASP A 578 2.23 33.46 2.10
CA ASP A 578 3.34 32.93 2.85
C ASP A 578 3.22 31.42 3.08
N LYS A 579 4.37 30.77 3.26
CA LYS A 579 4.48 29.38 3.66
C LYS A 579 5.28 29.29 4.95
N ILE A 580 4.60 28.95 6.03
CA ILE A 580 5.17 28.95 7.37
C ILE A 580 5.10 27.55 7.96
N TYR A 581 6.23 27.09 8.48
CA TYR A 581 6.38 25.82 9.19
C TYR A 581 6.99 26.11 10.57
N GLY A 582 6.26 25.81 11.64
CA GLY A 582 6.75 25.87 13.03
C GLY A 582 7.85 24.84 13.28
N ASN A 583 7.57 23.59 12.92
CA ASN A 583 8.39 22.40 13.17
C ASN A 583 8.24 21.91 14.62
N ASP A 584 9.32 21.63 15.35
CA ASP A 584 9.23 21.04 16.70
C ASP A 584 9.21 22.15 17.76
N GLY A 585 8.12 22.34 18.50
CA GLY A 585 8.00 23.36 19.54
C GLY A 585 6.55 23.71 19.85
N ASP A 586 6.29 24.39 20.98
CA ASP A 586 4.97 25.05 21.13
C ASP A 586 5.08 26.45 20.47
N ASP A 587 4.68 26.57 19.21
CA ASP A 587 4.91 27.73 18.37
C ASP A 587 3.75 28.73 18.36
N THR A 588 4.07 29.99 18.05
CA THR A 588 3.07 31.02 17.78
C THR A 588 3.24 31.56 16.37
N ILE A 589 2.29 31.27 15.50
CA ILE A 589 2.34 31.58 14.07
C ILE A 589 1.24 32.57 13.69
N LYS A 590 1.59 33.57 12.89
CA LYS A 590 0.67 34.52 12.25
C LYS A 590 0.93 34.55 10.75
N GLY A 591 -0.08 34.22 9.94
CA GLY A 591 -0.01 34.36 8.48
C GLY A 591 0.10 35.83 8.09
N GLY A 592 -0.96 36.58 8.34
CA GLY A 592 -1.00 38.02 8.07
C GLY A 592 -2.04 38.33 7.00
N GLU A 593 -1.67 39.06 5.96
CA GLU A 593 -2.55 39.37 4.84
C GLU A 593 -2.14 38.58 3.60
N GLY A 594 -2.98 37.66 3.15
CA GLY A 594 -2.80 36.89 1.92
C GLY A 594 -3.41 35.50 2.03
N ASP A 595 -3.26 34.67 0.99
CA ASP A 595 -3.76 33.29 1.09
C ASP A 595 -2.57 32.40 1.50
N ASP A 596 -2.47 32.07 2.78
CA ASP A 596 -1.29 31.48 3.39
C ASP A 596 -1.38 29.97 3.57
N ILE A 597 -0.22 29.35 3.81
CA ILE A 597 -0.12 27.95 4.24
C ILE A 597 0.67 27.92 5.55
N LEU A 598 -0.02 27.58 6.64
CA LEU A 598 0.51 27.61 8.00
C LEU A 598 0.52 26.20 8.60
N LYS A 599 1.67 25.77 9.12
CA LYS A 599 1.80 24.46 9.77
C LYS A 599 2.51 24.59 11.10
N GLY A 600 1.88 24.09 12.16
CA GLY A 600 2.49 23.93 13.48
C GLY A 600 3.56 22.84 13.47
N GLU A 601 3.13 21.62 13.15
CA GLU A 601 3.91 20.37 13.11
C GLU A 601 3.94 19.64 14.45
N GLY A 602 4.93 19.85 15.32
CA GLY A 602 5.03 19.07 16.56
C GLY A 602 5.04 19.96 17.79
N GLY A 603 4.00 19.89 18.63
CA GLY A 603 3.87 20.66 19.87
C GLY A 603 2.51 21.32 19.96
N ASN A 604 2.24 22.06 21.05
CA ASN A 604 0.92 22.69 21.22
C ASN A 604 0.95 24.10 20.65
N ASP A 605 0.52 24.23 19.41
CA ASP A 605 0.72 25.42 18.61
C ASP A 605 -0.43 26.41 18.74
N THR A 606 -0.14 27.68 18.51
CA THR A 606 -1.14 28.74 18.38
C THR A 606 -1.00 29.42 17.03
N ILE A 607 -1.95 29.20 16.13
CA ILE A 607 -1.89 29.67 14.74
C ILE A 607 -3.06 30.61 14.44
N TYR A 608 -2.74 31.75 13.84
CA TYR A 608 -3.70 32.74 13.35
C TYR A 608 -3.50 32.95 11.84
N GLY A 609 -4.52 32.67 11.02
CA GLY A 609 -4.52 33.01 9.59
C GLY A 609 -4.53 34.52 9.37
N GLU A 610 -5.47 35.19 10.04
CA GLU A 610 -5.76 36.64 9.96
C GLU A 610 -6.58 37.03 8.72
N GLY A 611 -5.97 37.42 7.60
CA GLY A 611 -6.70 37.92 6.43
C GLY A 611 -6.33 37.18 5.15
N GLY A 612 -7.33 36.81 4.36
CA GLY A 612 -7.18 35.99 3.15
C GLY A 612 -7.51 34.52 3.41
N LYS A 613 -7.51 33.70 2.34
CA LYS A 613 -8.03 32.32 2.37
C LYS A 613 -6.94 31.32 2.73
N ASP A 614 -6.87 30.98 4.00
CA ASP A 614 -5.73 30.27 4.56
C ASP A 614 -5.91 28.75 4.59
N ASN A 615 -4.79 28.03 4.53
CA ASN A 615 -4.73 26.61 4.85
C ASN A 615 -3.89 26.40 6.10
N ILE A 616 -4.55 26.06 7.20
CA ILE A 616 -3.97 25.95 8.54
C ILE A 616 -3.93 24.47 8.96
N PHE A 617 -2.79 24.01 9.46
CA PHE A 617 -2.58 22.65 9.94
C PHE A 617 -1.92 22.69 11.32
N GLY A 618 -2.60 22.21 12.36
CA GLY A 618 -2.01 22.02 13.70
C GLY A 618 -0.97 20.89 13.69
N ASN A 619 -1.41 19.70 13.31
CA ASN A 619 -0.68 18.42 13.28
C ASN A 619 -0.61 17.74 14.66
N GLU A 620 0.57 17.48 15.24
CA GLU A 620 0.66 16.77 16.54
C GLU A 620 0.61 17.77 17.70
N GLY A 621 -0.42 17.76 18.54
CA GLY A 621 -0.51 18.70 19.66
C GLY A 621 -1.92 19.00 20.13
N ASP A 622 -2.08 19.61 21.30
CA ASP A 622 -3.35 20.24 21.68
C ASP A 622 -3.34 21.71 21.15
N ASP A 623 -3.80 21.93 19.92
CA ASP A 623 -3.57 23.17 19.19
C ASP A 623 -4.68 24.22 19.35
N ILE A 624 -4.34 25.48 19.10
CA ILE A 624 -5.29 26.61 19.01
C ILE A 624 -5.19 27.24 17.63
N LEU A 625 -6.22 27.05 16.82
CA LEU A 625 -6.24 27.42 15.40
C LEU A 625 -7.37 28.43 15.12
N LYS A 626 -7.02 29.54 14.46
CA LYS A 626 -7.97 30.61 14.11
C LYS A 626 -7.85 30.98 12.64
N GLY A 627 -8.96 30.87 11.90
CA GLY A 627 -9.03 31.19 10.47
C GLY A 627 -8.85 32.68 10.22
N GLY A 628 -9.91 33.44 10.41
CA GLY A 628 -9.86 34.88 10.16
C GLY A 628 -11.16 35.39 9.56
N GLY A 629 -11.04 36.29 8.58
CA GLY A 629 -12.20 36.98 7.99
C GLY A 629 -12.68 36.46 6.64
N ASP A 630 -12.02 35.45 6.07
CA ASP A 630 -12.25 34.93 4.72
C ASP A 630 -12.51 33.41 4.77
N ASP A 631 -12.84 32.79 3.62
CA ASP A 631 -13.18 31.35 3.62
C ASP A 631 -11.90 30.48 3.80
N ASP A 632 -11.71 29.95 5.00
CA ASP A 632 -10.50 29.27 5.44
C ASP A 632 -10.64 27.74 5.47
N LYS A 633 -9.49 27.06 5.46
CA LYS A 633 -9.40 25.62 5.62
C LYS A 633 -8.49 25.26 6.78
N ILE A 634 -9.05 24.64 7.82
CA ILE A 634 -8.34 24.36 9.07
C ILE A 634 -8.39 22.86 9.39
N TYR A 635 -7.23 22.29 9.73
CA TYR A 635 -7.10 20.92 10.21
C TYR A 635 -6.42 20.96 11.58
N GLY A 636 -7.09 20.42 12.61
CA GLY A 636 -6.55 20.20 13.95
C GLY A 636 -5.38 19.23 13.91
N GLY A 637 -5.66 17.93 13.87
CA GLY A 637 -4.64 16.90 13.71
C GLY A 637 -4.77 15.81 14.76
N GLU A 638 -3.68 15.44 15.42
CA GLU A 638 -3.71 14.55 16.58
C GLU A 638 -3.67 15.39 17.86
N GLY A 639 -4.66 15.25 18.74
CA GLY A 639 -4.66 15.89 20.05
C GLY A 639 -6.01 16.51 20.39
N LYS A 640 -6.08 17.41 21.37
CA LYS A 640 -7.33 18.08 21.75
C LYS A 640 -7.32 19.50 21.23
N ASP A 641 -7.86 19.68 20.04
CA ASP A 641 -7.72 20.94 19.32
C ASP A 641 -8.86 21.91 19.62
N THR A 642 -8.53 23.20 19.57
CA THR A 642 -9.49 24.30 19.63
C THR A 642 -9.44 25.07 18.32
N ILE A 643 -10.50 24.93 17.52
CA ILE A 643 -10.62 25.52 16.18
C ILE A 643 -11.74 26.57 16.17
N ASP A 644 -11.45 27.76 15.64
CA ASP A 644 -12.37 28.88 15.50
C ASP A 644 -12.24 29.44 14.07
N GLY A 645 -13.23 29.20 13.20
CA GLY A 645 -13.24 29.69 11.82
C GLY A 645 -13.31 31.22 11.74
N GLU A 646 -13.97 31.82 12.73
CA GLU A 646 -14.27 33.26 12.83
C GLU A 646 -15.31 33.75 11.81
N ALA A 647 -14.93 34.37 10.69
CA ALA A 647 -15.90 34.82 9.70
C ALA A 647 -15.47 34.33 8.32
N GLY A 648 -16.37 33.72 7.57
CA GLY A 648 -15.99 33.00 6.35
C GLY A 648 -16.98 31.88 6.07
N ASN A 649 -16.88 31.23 4.93
CA ASN A 649 -17.53 29.93 4.75
C ASN A 649 -16.43 28.87 4.89
N ASP A 650 -16.17 28.49 6.13
CA ASP A 650 -14.96 27.78 6.49
C ASP A 650 -15.13 26.28 6.34
N THR A 651 -14.01 25.58 6.18
CA THR A 651 -13.98 24.12 6.19
C THR A 651 -13.04 23.65 7.30
N LEU A 652 -13.62 23.05 8.34
CA LEU A 652 -12.94 22.77 9.61
C LEU A 652 -12.91 21.26 9.90
N TYR A 653 -11.74 20.73 10.22
CA TYR A 653 -11.53 19.31 10.52
C TYR A 653 -10.86 19.16 11.89
N GLY A 654 -11.50 18.47 12.83
CA GLY A 654 -10.89 18.09 14.12
C GLY A 654 -9.82 17.03 13.94
N ASN A 655 -10.22 15.90 13.31
CA ASN A 655 -9.41 14.70 13.04
C ASN A 655 -9.38 13.72 14.23
N ASP A 656 -8.25 13.49 14.88
CA ASP A 656 -8.13 12.52 15.96
C ASP A 656 -8.01 13.27 17.29
N GLY A 657 -9.04 13.25 18.14
CA GLY A 657 -9.04 14.16 19.28
C GLY A 657 -10.23 14.06 20.21
N ASP A 658 -10.34 14.96 21.18
CA ASP A 658 -11.67 15.37 21.67
C ASP A 658 -11.72 16.87 21.42
N ASP A 659 -12.20 17.26 20.25
CA ASP A 659 -11.96 18.59 19.69
C ASP A 659 -13.07 19.58 20.03
N THR A 660 -12.73 20.86 20.02
CA THR A 660 -13.69 21.96 20.14
C THR A 660 -13.64 22.82 18.90
N ILE A 661 -14.70 22.79 18.10
CA ILE A 661 -14.79 23.50 16.84
C ILE A 661 -15.96 24.49 16.88
N ASP A 662 -15.70 25.74 16.49
CA ASP A 662 -16.68 26.79 16.26
C ASP A 662 -16.52 27.31 14.83
N GLY A 663 -17.55 27.20 14.00
CA GLY A 663 -17.55 27.70 12.61
C GLY A 663 -17.48 29.22 12.57
N GLY A 664 -18.41 29.89 13.25
CA GLY A 664 -18.42 31.34 13.39
C GLY A 664 -19.50 32.01 12.54
N GLU A 665 -19.17 33.07 11.80
CA GLU A 665 -20.09 33.74 10.88
C GLU A 665 -19.91 33.22 9.44
N GLY A 666 -20.94 32.65 8.85
CA GLY A 666 -20.99 32.22 7.44
C GLY A 666 -21.48 30.79 7.34
N ASN A 667 -21.40 30.17 6.15
CA ASN A 667 -21.94 28.82 5.96
C ASN A 667 -20.80 27.81 6.02
N ASP A 668 -20.61 27.21 7.19
CA ASP A 668 -19.43 26.44 7.49
C ASP A 668 -19.64 24.94 7.25
N GLU A 669 -18.55 24.24 6.95
CA GLU A 669 -18.51 22.79 6.84
C GLU A 669 -17.55 22.21 7.88
N ILE A 670 -18.12 21.51 8.88
CA ILE A 670 -17.40 21.06 10.08
C ILE A 670 -17.37 19.55 10.15
N TYR A 671 -16.20 18.97 10.38
CA TYR A 671 -15.97 17.54 10.51
C TYR A 671 -15.29 17.24 11.86
N GLY A 672 -15.97 16.53 12.77
CA GLY A 672 -15.38 16.08 14.04
C GLY A 672 -14.37 14.96 13.83
N HIS A 673 -14.78 13.92 13.09
CA HIS A 673 -14.05 12.66 12.91
C HIS A 673 -13.94 11.85 14.21
N LYS A 674 -12.74 11.37 14.59
CA LYS A 674 -12.61 10.47 15.74
C LYS A 674 -12.49 11.28 17.01
N GLY A 675 -13.44 11.12 17.91
CA GLY A 675 -13.35 11.80 19.19
C GLY A 675 -14.66 11.89 19.92
N LYS A 676 -14.66 12.64 21.03
CA LYS A 676 -15.90 13.13 21.63
C LYS A 676 -15.95 14.63 21.53
N ASP A 677 -16.42 15.09 20.39
CA ASP A 677 -16.16 16.47 19.97
C ASP A 677 -17.25 17.42 20.45
N THR A 678 -16.94 18.70 20.36
CA THR A 678 -17.85 19.83 20.60
C THR A 678 -17.88 20.66 19.33
N LEU A 679 -18.89 20.45 18.50
CA LEU A 679 -19.03 21.09 17.19
C LEU A 679 -20.15 22.12 17.23
N LYS A 680 -19.84 23.36 16.84
CA LYS A 680 -20.83 24.44 16.70
C LYS A 680 -20.70 25.09 15.32
N GLY A 681 -21.82 25.20 14.60
CA GLY A 681 -21.92 25.88 13.31
C GLY A 681 -21.71 27.38 13.49
N GLY A 682 -22.72 28.08 14.00
CA GLY A 682 -22.58 29.50 14.33
C GLY A 682 -23.73 30.31 13.75
N GLU A 683 -23.43 31.42 13.08
CA GLU A 683 -24.40 32.18 12.28
C GLU A 683 -24.28 31.78 10.80
N GLY A 684 -25.32 31.19 10.20
CA GLY A 684 -25.32 30.82 8.78
C GLY A 684 -26.02 29.51 8.53
N ASP A 685 -26.02 29.02 7.29
CA ASP A 685 -26.60 27.72 6.95
C ASP A 685 -25.49 26.64 6.97
N ASP A 686 -25.26 26.04 8.14
CA ASP A 686 -24.07 25.22 8.39
C ASP A 686 -24.26 23.74 8.06
N LYS A 687 -23.15 23.04 7.87
CA LYS A 687 -23.09 21.59 7.72
C LYS A 687 -22.14 20.97 8.73
N ILE A 688 -22.65 20.06 9.54
CA ILE A 688 -21.87 19.38 10.57
C ILE A 688 -21.90 17.88 10.31
N TYR A 689 -20.71 17.29 10.18
CA TYR A 689 -20.44 15.86 10.12
C TYR A 689 -19.91 15.42 11.48
N GLY A 690 -20.72 14.67 12.23
CA GLY A 690 -20.37 14.23 13.57
C GLY A 690 -20.92 12.83 13.90
N GLU A 691 -20.71 12.42 15.13
CA GLU A 691 -21.12 11.12 15.66
C GLU A 691 -22.08 11.30 16.85
N LEU A 692 -22.90 10.29 17.13
CA LEU A 692 -23.73 10.25 18.35
C LEU A 692 -22.89 10.18 19.64
N SER A 693 -21.60 9.85 19.51
CA SER A 693 -20.65 9.77 20.60
C SER A 693 -20.16 11.16 21.07
N ASP A 694 -20.37 12.19 20.25
CA ASP A 694 -19.94 13.57 20.47
C ASP A 694 -20.58 14.21 21.70
N THR A 695 -19.83 15.14 22.29
CA THR A 695 -20.26 15.88 23.48
C THR A 695 -21.32 16.93 23.14
N LEU A 696 -21.19 17.60 21.99
CA LEU A 696 -22.13 18.61 21.52
C LEU A 696 -22.11 18.72 19.99
N LEU A 697 -23.29 18.74 19.39
CA LEU A 697 -23.56 19.10 18.00
C LEU A 697 -24.60 20.23 17.99
N ASP A 698 -24.21 21.43 17.60
CA ASP A 698 -25.03 22.65 17.65
C ASP A 698 -25.00 23.38 16.30
N GLY A 699 -26.09 23.32 15.53
CA GLY A 699 -26.13 24.02 14.24
C GLY A 699 -26.08 25.55 14.35
N GLY A 700 -26.62 26.12 15.43
CA GLY A 700 -26.59 27.57 15.66
C GLY A 700 -27.80 28.33 15.08
N GLU A 701 -27.55 29.49 14.47
CA GLU A 701 -28.53 30.35 13.82
C GLU A 701 -28.52 30.18 12.30
N GLY A 702 -29.51 29.46 11.76
CA GLY A 702 -29.77 29.48 10.32
C GLY A 702 -30.63 28.32 9.88
N VAL A 703 -30.30 27.73 8.73
CA VAL A 703 -30.87 26.46 8.26
C VAL A 703 -29.78 25.42 8.19
N ASP A 704 -29.62 24.69 9.29
CA ASP A 704 -28.44 23.86 9.51
C ASP A 704 -28.70 22.39 9.15
N THR A 705 -27.65 21.74 8.64
CA THR A 705 -27.66 20.34 8.22
C THR A 705 -26.75 19.51 9.10
N LEU A 706 -27.32 18.50 9.74
CA LEU A 706 -26.57 17.46 10.43
C LEU A 706 -26.41 16.23 9.54
N ILE A 707 -25.18 15.73 9.41
CA ILE A 707 -24.84 14.43 8.86
C ILE A 707 -24.22 13.61 10.00
N LEU A 708 -24.82 12.45 10.29
CA LEU A 708 -24.28 11.53 11.29
C LEU A 708 -23.56 10.39 10.58
N GLU A 709 -22.34 10.09 11.01
CA GLU A 709 -21.53 9.01 10.42
C GLU A 709 -21.89 7.61 10.98
N ASP A 710 -22.70 7.55 12.03
CA ASP A 710 -23.23 6.31 12.63
C ASP A 710 -24.17 5.53 11.69
N LYS A 711 -24.02 4.20 11.65
CA LYS A 711 -24.90 3.30 10.87
C LYS A 711 -26.29 3.16 11.50
N GLU A 712 -26.34 3.05 12.82
CA GLU A 712 -27.57 3.00 13.58
C GLU A 712 -27.71 4.25 14.44
N ILE A 713 -28.73 5.04 14.15
CA ILE A 713 -28.98 6.29 14.84
C ILE A 713 -30.18 6.08 15.77
N ASP A 714 -29.91 5.86 17.07
CA ASP A 714 -30.94 5.78 18.11
C ASP A 714 -31.01 7.07 18.94
N PHE A 715 -32.04 7.88 18.71
CA PHE A 715 -32.20 9.13 19.47
C PHE A 715 -32.53 8.94 20.97
N ASN A 716 -32.79 7.73 21.44
CA ASN A 716 -33.00 7.46 22.88
C ASN A 716 -31.69 7.29 23.66
N THR A 717 -30.58 6.97 22.99
CA THR A 717 -29.26 6.83 23.64
C THR A 717 -28.57 8.18 23.87
N LEU A 718 -29.06 9.23 23.21
CA LEU A 718 -28.56 10.60 23.32
C LEU A 718 -28.72 11.20 24.72
N GLN A 719 -27.65 11.81 25.22
CA GLN A 719 -27.74 12.67 26.39
C GLN A 719 -28.61 13.90 26.07
N ALA A 720 -29.34 14.38 27.09
CA ALA A 720 -30.17 15.58 26.92
C ALA A 720 -29.30 16.78 26.52
N ASP A 721 -29.73 17.50 25.47
CA ASP A 721 -29.10 18.71 24.93
C ASP A 721 -27.77 18.52 24.14
N ALA A 722 -27.39 17.27 23.83
CA ALA A 722 -26.19 16.97 23.04
C ALA A 722 -26.33 17.35 21.56
N ILE A 723 -27.53 17.28 20.98
CA ILE A 723 -27.78 17.65 19.57
C ILE A 723 -28.95 18.63 19.52
N LYS A 724 -28.76 19.78 18.88
CA LYS A 724 -29.76 20.86 18.82
C LYS A 724 -29.51 21.81 17.64
N ASN A 725 -30.52 22.64 17.36
CA ASN A 725 -30.49 23.67 16.32
C ASN A 725 -30.22 23.15 14.90
N PHE A 726 -30.88 22.07 14.48
CA PHE A 726 -30.83 21.58 13.10
C PHE A 726 -32.21 21.57 12.44
N GLU A 727 -32.24 21.96 11.16
CA GLU A 727 -33.42 21.98 10.30
C GLU A 727 -33.44 20.79 9.34
N ILE A 728 -32.26 20.24 9.03
CA ILE A 728 -32.05 19.14 8.09
C ILE A 728 -31.21 18.05 8.76
N LEU A 729 -31.69 16.82 8.67
CA LEU A 729 -30.90 15.62 8.95
C LEU A 729 -30.66 14.89 7.63
N ASP A 730 -29.42 14.76 7.23
CA ASP A 730 -29.04 14.05 6.01
C ASP A 730 -28.40 12.70 6.35
N LEU A 731 -29.00 11.62 5.85
CA LEU A 731 -28.52 10.25 6.06
C LEU A 731 -27.45 9.84 5.03
N GLY A 732 -27.08 10.75 4.12
CA GLY A 732 -26.09 10.53 3.09
C GLY A 732 -26.72 9.91 1.83
N SER A 733 -26.70 10.64 0.71
CA SER A 733 -27.16 10.09 -0.56
C SER A 733 -26.05 9.31 -1.27
N GLY A 734 -26.25 8.01 -1.53
CA GLY A 734 -25.31 7.21 -2.33
C GLY A 734 -24.21 6.49 -1.53
N ASN A 735 -24.36 6.39 -0.21
CA ASN A 735 -23.53 5.52 0.61
C ASN A 735 -23.80 4.03 0.26
N SER A 736 -22.78 3.18 0.32
CA SER A 736 -22.98 1.73 0.20
C SER A 736 -23.80 1.17 1.35
N ASN A 737 -23.79 1.85 2.50
CA ASN A 737 -24.36 1.39 3.77
C ASN A 737 -25.68 2.13 4.07
N ALA A 738 -26.70 1.37 4.47
CA ALA A 738 -28.01 1.92 4.88
C ALA A 738 -27.92 2.56 6.27
N ALA A 739 -28.48 3.76 6.44
CA ALA A 739 -28.69 4.34 7.77
C ALA A 739 -30.07 3.95 8.31
N THR A 740 -30.13 3.50 9.57
CA THR A 740 -31.41 3.23 10.25
C THR A 740 -31.65 4.25 11.35
N LEU A 741 -32.66 5.10 11.17
CA LEU A 741 -33.16 6.01 12.19
C LEU A 741 -34.14 5.28 13.10
N ARG A 742 -33.70 4.93 14.30
CA ARG A 742 -34.54 4.31 15.34
C ARG A 742 -35.15 5.39 16.24
N ASN A 743 -36.31 5.08 16.82
CA ASN A 743 -36.98 5.91 17.83
C ASN A 743 -37.23 7.37 17.39
N LEU A 744 -37.52 7.59 16.11
CA LEU A 744 -37.90 8.91 15.62
C LEU A 744 -39.29 9.27 16.17
N SER A 745 -39.29 10.11 17.21
CA SER A 745 -40.49 10.51 17.95
C SER A 745 -40.65 12.04 18.00
N PRO A 746 -41.87 12.56 18.23
CA PRO A 746 -42.08 13.98 18.46
C PRO A 746 -41.19 14.58 19.57
N GLN A 747 -40.81 13.77 20.57
CA GLN A 747 -39.94 14.22 21.67
C GLN A 747 -38.52 14.48 21.20
N ASN A 748 -37.97 13.56 20.42
CA ASN A 748 -36.57 13.61 19.99
C ASN A 748 -36.39 14.72 18.94
N ILE A 749 -37.35 14.89 18.02
CA ILE A 749 -37.34 16.02 17.08
C ILE A 749 -37.44 17.38 17.78
N SER A 750 -38.19 17.47 18.89
CA SER A 750 -38.28 18.70 19.68
C SER A 750 -36.96 19.09 20.35
N LYS A 751 -35.99 18.18 20.45
CA LYS A 751 -34.65 18.45 20.98
C LYS A 751 -33.70 18.90 19.87
N LEU A 752 -33.81 18.29 18.70
CA LEU A 752 -32.96 18.56 17.53
C LEU A 752 -33.22 19.95 16.93
N THR A 753 -34.46 20.42 16.91
CA THR A 753 -34.84 21.61 16.14
C THR A 753 -34.75 22.92 16.94
N SER A 754 -34.38 24.02 16.25
CA SER A 754 -34.17 25.36 16.82
C SER A 754 -35.42 26.01 17.41
N ASN A 755 -36.62 25.64 16.93
CA ASN A 755 -37.89 26.15 17.44
C ASN A 755 -39.05 25.15 17.21
N LYS A 756 -40.12 25.30 18.01
CA LYS A 756 -41.30 24.43 17.97
C LYS A 756 -42.11 24.43 16.66
N ASP A 757 -41.88 25.41 15.79
CA ASP A 757 -42.60 25.57 14.52
C ASP A 757 -41.72 25.10 13.32
N THR A 758 -40.44 24.76 13.57
CA THR A 758 -39.52 24.17 12.58
C THR A 758 -39.99 22.77 12.21
N ILE A 759 -39.98 22.49 10.91
CA ILE A 759 -40.25 21.16 10.37
C ILE A 759 -38.90 20.55 10.00
N LEU A 760 -38.48 19.54 10.75
CA LEU A 760 -37.25 18.80 10.43
C LEU A 760 -37.42 18.10 9.09
N LYS A 761 -36.45 18.28 8.19
CA LYS A 761 -36.39 17.53 6.93
C LYS A 761 -35.38 16.40 7.05
N ILE A 762 -35.77 15.21 6.60
CA ILE A 762 -34.89 14.04 6.58
C ILE A 762 -34.62 13.65 5.13
N ASN A 763 -33.35 13.71 4.74
CA ASN A 763 -32.86 13.31 3.42
C ASN A 763 -32.20 11.93 3.49
N GLY A 764 -32.24 11.18 2.38
CA GLY A 764 -31.71 9.82 2.27
C GLY A 764 -32.07 9.17 0.93
N ASP A 765 -31.67 7.92 0.72
CA ASP A 765 -31.97 7.07 -0.43
C ASP A 765 -32.93 5.92 -0.10
N ASP A 766 -33.02 4.89 -0.95
CA ASP A 766 -33.98 3.77 -0.84
C ASP A 766 -33.49 2.60 0.04
N LYS A 767 -32.27 2.69 0.53
CA LYS A 767 -31.72 1.76 1.52
C LYS A 767 -31.98 2.24 2.95
N ASP A 768 -32.12 3.55 3.15
CA ASP A 768 -32.34 4.12 4.47
C ASP A 768 -33.73 3.78 5.03
N ILE A 769 -33.78 3.59 6.34
CA ILE A 769 -35.01 3.28 7.08
C ILE A 769 -35.25 4.36 8.13
N ALA A 770 -36.46 4.92 8.14
CA ALA A 770 -36.93 5.77 9.22
C ALA A 770 -38.04 5.08 10.00
N VAL A 771 -37.75 4.71 11.26
CA VAL A 771 -38.70 4.06 12.16
C VAL A 771 -39.42 5.12 13.00
N LEU A 772 -40.68 5.38 12.68
CA LEU A 772 -41.50 6.38 13.33
C LEU A 772 -42.27 5.81 14.52
N SER A 773 -42.26 6.54 15.64
CA SER A 773 -43.09 6.26 16.82
C SER A 773 -43.87 7.51 17.26
N GLY A 774 -45.16 7.34 17.55
CA GLY A 774 -46.03 8.44 17.98
C GLY A 774 -46.39 9.46 16.89
N PHE A 775 -46.07 9.16 15.62
CA PHE A 775 -46.40 9.96 14.45
C PHE A 775 -47.58 9.37 13.66
N THR A 776 -48.31 10.24 12.97
CA THR A 776 -49.31 9.86 11.95
C THR A 776 -49.07 10.67 10.68
N ALA A 777 -49.45 10.12 9.51
CA ALA A 777 -49.37 10.88 8.26
C ALA A 777 -50.21 12.17 8.35
N SER A 778 -49.60 13.31 8.06
CA SER A 778 -50.26 14.61 8.19
C SER A 778 -51.22 14.86 7.02
N ALA A 779 -52.42 15.36 7.33
CA ALA A 779 -53.35 15.86 6.33
C ALA A 779 -52.96 17.26 5.80
N ASP A 780 -52.04 17.95 6.48
CA ASP A 780 -51.60 19.31 6.16
C ASP A 780 -50.38 19.31 5.23
N THR A 781 -50.66 19.26 3.93
CA THR A 781 -49.62 19.28 2.87
C THR A 781 -49.19 20.70 2.47
N ASN A 782 -49.54 21.73 3.25
CA ASN A 782 -49.16 23.11 2.89
C ASN A 782 -47.63 23.28 2.96
N GLY A 783 -47.03 23.73 1.85
CA GLY A 783 -45.58 23.91 1.75
C GLY A 783 -44.77 22.62 1.71
N LEU A 784 -45.42 21.44 1.61
CA LEU A 784 -44.75 20.15 1.48
C LEU A 784 -44.20 19.99 0.06
N ASP A 785 -42.90 19.67 -0.04
CA ASP A 785 -42.26 19.29 -1.30
C ASP A 785 -42.82 17.94 -1.80
N ALA A 786 -43.05 17.81 -3.11
CA ALA A 786 -43.65 16.62 -3.71
C ALA A 786 -42.82 15.33 -3.51
N ASN A 787 -41.53 15.46 -3.19
CA ASN A 787 -40.62 14.36 -2.92
C ASN A 787 -40.63 13.90 -1.46
N TYR A 788 -41.40 14.53 -0.57
CA TYR A 788 -41.45 14.21 0.86
C TYR A 788 -42.85 13.75 1.28
N ASN A 789 -42.88 12.91 2.31
CA ASN A 789 -44.06 12.59 3.10
C ASN A 789 -43.99 13.37 4.41
N ARG A 790 -45.11 13.97 4.83
CA ARG A 790 -45.18 14.69 6.11
C ARG A 790 -45.85 13.84 7.17
N TYR A 791 -45.23 13.78 8.34
CA TYR A 791 -45.76 13.14 9.53
C TYR A 791 -45.93 14.17 10.65
N GLU A 792 -46.95 13.98 11.49
CA GLU A 792 -47.24 14.85 12.64
C GLU A 792 -47.62 14.04 13.89
N GLY A 793 -47.21 14.55 15.05
CA GLY A 793 -47.41 13.92 16.35
C GLY A 793 -47.36 14.94 17.49
N LEU A 794 -47.73 14.52 18.70
CA LEU A 794 -47.69 15.39 19.88
C LEU A 794 -46.49 15.03 20.76
N ASN A 795 -45.74 16.04 21.20
CA ASN A 795 -44.72 15.87 22.22
C ASN A 795 -45.32 15.77 23.65
N ASP A 796 -44.49 15.60 24.68
CA ASP A 796 -44.91 15.37 26.07
C ASP A 796 -45.58 16.61 26.69
N LYS A 797 -45.34 17.77 26.08
CA LYS A 797 -45.97 19.05 26.44
C LYS A 797 -47.30 19.25 25.71
N GLY A 798 -47.69 18.33 24.82
CA GLY A 798 -48.89 18.40 24.00
C GLY A 798 -48.76 19.37 22.82
N GLU A 799 -47.55 19.71 22.41
CA GLU A 799 -47.26 20.56 21.27
C GLU A 799 -47.16 19.71 20.00
N LEU A 800 -47.65 20.24 18.87
CA LEU A 800 -47.63 19.55 17.58
C LEU A 800 -46.23 19.67 16.97
N VAL A 801 -45.63 18.53 16.63
CA VAL A 801 -44.33 18.43 15.97
C VAL A 801 -44.54 17.80 14.60
N LYS A 802 -43.80 18.29 13.60
CA LYS A 802 -43.88 17.83 12.21
C LYS A 802 -42.50 17.43 11.70
N VAL A 803 -42.45 16.42 10.85
CA VAL A 803 -41.25 15.96 10.14
C VAL A 803 -41.60 15.66 8.69
N ASP A 804 -40.74 16.10 7.78
CA ASP A 804 -40.82 15.82 6.35
C ASP A 804 -39.74 14.80 6.00
N ILE A 805 -40.14 13.57 5.68
CA ILE A 805 -39.22 12.48 5.33
C ILE A 805 -39.26 12.25 3.82
N LYS A 806 -38.10 12.23 3.17
CA LYS A 806 -38.00 12.02 1.72
C LYS A 806 -38.57 10.65 1.33
N LYS A 807 -39.36 10.60 0.26
CA LYS A 807 -40.10 9.40 -0.20
C LYS A 807 -39.23 8.23 -0.65
N SER A 808 -37.94 8.47 -0.90
CA SER A 808 -36.99 7.39 -1.16
C SER A 808 -36.77 6.54 0.09
N ILE A 809 -36.75 7.16 1.27
CA ILE A 809 -36.51 6.48 2.55
C ILE A 809 -37.68 5.54 2.84
N LYS A 810 -37.37 4.31 3.22
CA LYS A 810 -38.37 3.36 3.71
C LYS A 810 -38.86 3.82 5.07
N THR A 811 -40.14 4.13 5.20
CA THR A 811 -40.72 4.51 6.49
C THR A 811 -41.44 3.33 7.10
N ALA A 812 -41.06 2.96 8.31
CA ALA A 812 -41.76 1.97 9.10
C ALA A 812 -42.39 2.60 10.34
N PHE A 813 -43.49 2.02 10.82
CA PHE A 813 -44.10 2.44 12.08
C PHE A 813 -43.85 1.36 13.12
N LEU A 814 -43.33 1.76 14.28
CA LEU A 814 -43.19 0.84 15.40
C LEU A 814 -44.60 0.34 15.80
N SER A 815 -44.87 -0.95 15.59
CA SER A 815 -46.20 -1.53 15.77
C SER A 815 -46.29 -2.38 17.03
N ASP A 816 -47.12 -1.98 18.00
CA ASP A 816 -47.44 -2.81 19.16
C ASP A 816 -48.35 -4.01 18.78
N GLN A 817 -48.92 -4.03 17.57
CA GLN A 817 -49.90 -5.02 17.09
C GLN A 817 -49.69 -5.30 15.59
N PRO A 818 -49.03 -6.42 15.25
CA PRO A 818 -48.73 -6.79 13.86
C PRO A 818 -49.98 -6.85 12.96
N THR A 819 -49.84 -6.57 11.67
CA THR A 819 -50.89 -6.46 10.65
C THR A 819 -50.64 -7.40 9.47
N ASP A 820 -51.49 -7.38 8.43
CA ASP A 820 -51.24 -8.16 7.19
C ASP A 820 -50.55 -7.28 6.11
N ASN A 821 -49.82 -6.22 6.52
CA ASN A 821 -48.94 -5.46 5.64
C ASN A 821 -47.58 -5.32 6.33
N ALA A 822 -46.55 -5.05 5.53
CA ALA A 822 -45.19 -4.75 6.00
C ALA A 822 -45.15 -3.91 7.30
N ASP A 823 -44.63 -4.54 8.34
CA ASP A 823 -44.46 -4.04 9.70
C ASP A 823 -42.97 -3.99 10.07
N TYR A 824 -42.63 -3.12 11.02
CA TYR A 824 -41.33 -3.14 11.69
C TYR A 824 -41.57 -3.40 13.17
N ILE A 825 -41.05 -4.53 13.65
CA ILE A 825 -41.33 -5.04 14.98
C ILE A 825 -40.00 -5.20 15.72
N GLN A 826 -39.94 -4.68 16.94
CA GLN A 826 -38.79 -4.81 17.80
C GLN A 826 -39.21 -5.51 19.10
N GLY A 827 -38.52 -6.61 19.41
CA GLY A 827 -38.54 -7.29 20.69
C GLY A 827 -37.96 -6.44 21.80
N THR A 828 -37.88 -7.01 22.98
CA THR A 828 -37.37 -6.38 24.19
C THR A 828 -35.88 -6.69 24.36
N GLN A 829 -35.45 -7.01 25.58
CA GLN A 829 -34.06 -7.42 25.87
C GLN A 829 -34.09 -8.75 26.63
N GLY A 830 -35.18 -9.49 26.49
CA GLY A 830 -35.30 -10.83 27.03
C GLY A 830 -36.39 -11.59 26.30
N ALA A 831 -36.30 -12.91 26.32
CA ALA A 831 -37.17 -13.85 25.60
C ALA A 831 -38.58 -13.37 25.23
N ASP A 832 -38.77 -13.13 23.95
CA ASP A 832 -39.97 -12.65 23.28
C ASP A 832 -40.58 -13.73 22.37
N ILE A 833 -41.87 -13.55 22.06
CA ILE A 833 -42.56 -14.36 21.05
C ILE A 833 -43.24 -13.40 20.08
N ILE A 834 -42.65 -13.24 18.91
CA ILE A 834 -43.03 -12.27 17.89
C ILE A 834 -43.72 -12.97 16.72
N ARG A 835 -44.82 -12.41 16.21
CA ARG A 835 -45.55 -12.94 15.04
C ARG A 835 -45.90 -11.80 14.10
N ALA A 836 -45.17 -11.70 12.99
CA ALA A 836 -45.25 -10.57 12.06
C ALA A 836 -46.53 -10.60 11.20
N LYS A 837 -46.97 -11.82 10.86
CA LYS A 837 -48.23 -12.24 10.23
C LYS A 837 -48.20 -12.23 8.71
N GLY A 838 -48.06 -11.10 8.04
CA GLY A 838 -48.12 -11.13 6.60
C GLY A 838 -47.78 -9.80 5.97
N GLY A 839 -47.20 -9.85 4.76
CA GLY A 839 -46.50 -8.73 4.16
C GLY A 839 -45.02 -8.77 4.50
N ASP A 840 -44.20 -8.07 3.71
CA ASP A 840 -42.74 -8.09 3.86
C ASP A 840 -42.31 -7.35 5.14
N ASP A 841 -42.09 -8.09 6.22
CA ASP A 841 -41.87 -7.59 7.58
C ASP A 841 -40.37 -7.50 7.92
N ILE A 842 -40.01 -6.57 8.82
CA ILE A 842 -38.67 -6.52 9.43
C ILE A 842 -38.82 -6.72 10.94
N VAL A 843 -38.18 -7.75 11.48
CA VAL A 843 -38.33 -8.14 12.88
C VAL A 843 -36.99 -8.32 13.57
N TYR A 844 -36.82 -7.67 14.72
CA TYR A 844 -35.64 -7.82 15.58
C TYR A 844 -36.05 -8.43 16.92
N GLY A 845 -35.41 -9.53 17.32
CA GLY A 845 -35.52 -10.11 18.68
C GLY A 845 -34.78 -9.27 19.72
N ASN A 846 -33.53 -8.90 19.39
CA ASN A 846 -32.52 -8.25 20.24
C ASN A 846 -31.91 -9.25 21.26
N ASP A 847 -31.80 -8.90 22.54
CA ASP A 847 -31.22 -9.81 23.54
C ASP A 847 -32.29 -10.80 24.07
N GLY A 848 -31.86 -12.02 24.39
CA GLY A 848 -32.62 -13.10 25.02
C GLY A 848 -33.18 -14.13 24.04
N ASP A 849 -33.44 -15.34 24.53
CA ASP A 849 -33.93 -16.48 23.73
C ASP A 849 -35.32 -16.22 23.12
N ASP A 850 -35.34 -15.79 21.86
CA ASP A 850 -36.51 -15.28 21.17
C ASP A 850 -37.17 -16.35 20.28
N THR A 851 -38.44 -16.14 19.98
CA THR A 851 -39.15 -16.94 18.96
C THR A 851 -39.87 -16.01 18.00
N ILE A 852 -39.41 -15.98 16.75
CA ILE A 852 -39.87 -15.06 15.71
C ILE A 852 -40.53 -15.83 14.57
N TYR A 853 -41.72 -15.41 14.19
CA TYR A 853 -42.45 -15.93 13.02
C TYR A 853 -42.68 -14.81 12.00
N GLY A 854 -42.06 -14.90 10.82
CA GLY A 854 -42.32 -14.04 9.65
C GLY A 854 -43.73 -14.26 9.10
N ASN A 855 -44.01 -15.50 8.68
CA ASN A 855 -45.26 -15.99 8.05
C ASN A 855 -45.30 -15.71 6.52
N ASP A 856 -46.35 -15.07 5.98
CA ASP A 856 -46.47 -14.89 4.52
C ASP A 856 -45.78 -13.58 4.10
N GLY A 857 -44.74 -13.59 3.27
CA GLY A 857 -44.05 -12.36 2.83
C GLY A 857 -42.56 -12.59 2.65
N ASN A 858 -41.86 -11.64 2.01
CA ASN A 858 -40.39 -11.69 1.99
C ASN A 858 -39.87 -10.96 3.23
N ASP A 859 -39.67 -11.69 4.31
CA ASP A 859 -39.38 -11.16 5.63
C ASP A 859 -37.88 -11.05 5.90
N ALA A 860 -37.50 -10.10 6.75
CA ALA A 860 -36.15 -9.96 7.28
C ALA A 860 -36.18 -10.14 8.80
N LEU A 861 -35.63 -11.26 9.28
CA LEU A 861 -35.65 -11.65 10.69
C LEU A 861 -34.24 -11.61 11.28
N TYR A 862 -34.11 -11.01 12.46
CA TYR A 862 -32.86 -10.92 13.22
C TYR A 862 -33.12 -11.45 14.63
N GLY A 863 -32.44 -12.52 15.02
CA GLY A 863 -32.48 -13.09 16.37
C GLY A 863 -31.86 -12.11 17.37
N GLY A 864 -30.55 -11.96 17.29
CA GLY A 864 -29.77 -11.04 18.11
C GLY A 864 -28.85 -11.80 19.05
N LYS A 865 -28.93 -11.60 20.36
CA LYS A 865 -28.13 -12.37 21.32
C LYS A 865 -29.01 -13.36 22.04
N GLY A 866 -28.77 -14.67 21.96
CA GLY A 866 -29.58 -15.65 22.67
C GLY A 866 -29.64 -16.98 21.94
N GLU A 867 -30.33 -17.96 22.51
CA GLU A 867 -30.67 -19.19 21.76
C GLU A 867 -32.04 -18.97 21.07
N ASP A 868 -32.04 -18.52 19.83
CA ASP A 868 -33.22 -18.01 19.13
C ASP A 868 -33.90 -19.06 18.25
N LYS A 869 -35.19 -18.83 17.97
CA LYS A 869 -36.00 -19.66 17.07
C LYS A 869 -36.66 -18.83 16.00
N LEU A 870 -36.17 -18.96 14.78
CA LEU A 870 -36.54 -18.12 13.65
C LEU A 870 -37.28 -18.95 12.60
N TYR A 871 -38.45 -18.47 12.19
CA TYR A 871 -39.28 -19.10 11.15
C TYR A 871 -39.59 -18.05 10.09
N GLY A 872 -39.00 -18.19 8.89
CA GLY A 872 -39.27 -17.34 7.72
C GLY A 872 -40.74 -17.45 7.31
N GLY A 873 -41.10 -18.55 6.67
CA GLY A 873 -42.48 -18.90 6.41
C GLY A 873 -42.73 -19.23 4.94
N ALA A 874 -43.40 -18.34 4.22
CA ALA A 874 -43.66 -18.53 2.81
C ALA A 874 -43.15 -17.32 2.02
N ASP A 875 -42.63 -17.57 0.83
CA ASP A 875 -41.89 -16.61 -0.01
C ASP A 875 -40.42 -16.50 0.43
N ASN A 876 -39.63 -15.60 -0.18
CA ASN A 876 -38.17 -15.64 -0.05
C ASN A 876 -37.70 -14.77 1.12
N ASP A 877 -37.22 -15.39 2.18
CA ASP A 877 -36.86 -14.74 3.43
C ASP A 877 -35.35 -14.51 3.58
N VAL A 878 -35.00 -13.56 4.44
CA VAL A 878 -33.63 -13.35 4.90
C VAL A 878 -33.60 -13.45 6.43
N ILE A 879 -32.83 -14.41 6.95
CA ILE A 879 -32.81 -14.72 8.39
C ILE A 879 -31.38 -14.69 8.91
N TYR A 880 -31.18 -13.99 10.03
CA TYR A 880 -29.93 -13.92 10.78
C TYR A 880 -30.18 -14.43 12.21
N GLY A 881 -29.48 -15.50 12.63
CA GLY A 881 -29.43 -15.96 14.01
C GLY A 881 -28.70 -14.95 14.91
N ASP A 882 -27.52 -14.53 14.46
CA ASP A 882 -26.58 -13.61 15.12
C ASP A 882 -25.72 -14.32 16.20
N GLU A 883 -25.78 -13.94 17.49
CA GLU A 883 -24.94 -14.55 18.55
C GLU A 883 -25.74 -15.55 19.41
N GLY A 884 -25.35 -16.82 19.40
CA GLY A 884 -25.86 -17.88 20.28
C GLY A 884 -26.20 -19.16 19.50
N ASP A 885 -26.62 -20.22 20.19
CA ASP A 885 -26.95 -21.50 19.54
C ASP A 885 -28.40 -21.43 19.01
N ASP A 886 -28.56 -21.10 17.73
CA ASP A 886 -29.85 -20.75 17.13
C ASP A 886 -30.53 -21.92 16.40
N THR A 887 -31.85 -21.84 16.26
CA THR A 887 -32.64 -22.74 15.40
C THR A 887 -33.35 -21.95 14.31
N ILE A 888 -32.98 -22.17 13.06
CA ILE A 888 -33.48 -21.43 11.90
C ILE A 888 -34.26 -22.33 10.95
N TYR A 889 -35.44 -21.87 10.52
CA TYR A 889 -36.26 -22.52 9.49
C TYR A 889 -36.61 -21.51 8.39
N GLY A 890 -36.11 -21.71 7.17
CA GLY A 890 -36.51 -20.95 5.97
C GLY A 890 -37.97 -21.23 5.61
N ASN A 891 -38.29 -22.53 5.43
CA ASN A 891 -39.59 -23.10 5.05
C ASN A 891 -39.87 -23.04 3.55
N GLU A 892 -40.95 -22.41 3.05
CA GLU A 892 -41.27 -22.41 1.61
C GLU A 892 -40.68 -21.16 0.95
N GLY A 893 -39.67 -21.27 0.09
CA GLY A 893 -39.04 -20.08 -0.48
C GLY A 893 -37.66 -20.36 -1.02
N ASN A 894 -37.09 -19.41 -1.77
CA ASN A 894 -35.64 -19.41 -1.96
C ASN A 894 -35.05 -18.46 -0.94
N ASP A 895 -34.59 -19.01 0.18
CA ASP A 895 -34.25 -18.27 1.37
C ASP A 895 -32.75 -17.98 1.46
N THR A 896 -32.39 -16.99 2.28
CA THR A 896 -31.01 -16.68 2.63
C THR A 896 -30.86 -16.73 4.15
N LEU A 897 -30.11 -17.71 4.64
CA LEU A 897 -30.04 -18.07 6.06
C LEU A 897 -28.60 -17.94 6.58
N TYR A 898 -28.43 -17.21 7.68
CA TYR A 898 -27.15 -17.05 8.37
C TYR A 898 -27.31 -17.49 9.83
N GLY A 899 -26.54 -18.48 10.27
CA GLY A 899 -26.48 -18.90 11.67
C GLY A 899 -25.83 -17.82 12.52
N GLY A 900 -24.52 -17.66 12.40
CA GLY A 900 -23.75 -16.61 13.06
C GLY A 900 -22.68 -17.19 13.98
N ASP A 901 -22.58 -16.70 15.21
CA ASP A 901 -21.68 -17.23 16.22
C ASP A 901 -22.44 -18.20 17.14
N GLY A 902 -22.17 -19.51 17.11
CA GLY A 902 -22.83 -20.51 17.96
C GLY A 902 -22.88 -21.89 17.32
N ASP A 903 -23.28 -22.91 18.08
CA ASP A 903 -23.57 -24.23 17.51
C ASP A 903 -25.02 -24.22 16.94
N ASP A 904 -25.20 -23.84 15.67
CA ASP A 904 -26.52 -23.58 15.08
C ASP A 904 -27.21 -24.80 14.45
N GLU A 905 -28.55 -24.81 14.44
CA GLU A 905 -29.40 -25.80 13.76
C GLU A 905 -30.24 -25.12 12.65
N ILE A 906 -29.86 -25.33 11.39
CA ILE A 906 -30.44 -24.61 10.23
C ILE A 906 -31.16 -25.56 9.28
N TYR A 907 -32.38 -25.21 8.89
CA TYR A 907 -33.20 -25.91 7.90
C TYR A 907 -33.59 -24.94 6.79
N GLY A 908 -33.11 -25.19 5.55
CA GLY A 908 -33.48 -24.45 4.33
C GLY A 908 -34.98 -24.56 4.05
N GLY A 909 -35.41 -25.71 3.52
CA GLY A 909 -36.81 -26.05 3.36
C GLY A 909 -37.17 -26.47 1.95
N GLU A 910 -38.27 -25.94 1.40
CA GLU A 910 -38.61 -26.12 -0.01
C GLU A 910 -38.12 -24.90 -0.82
N GLY A 911 -37.22 -25.11 -1.77
CA GLY A 911 -36.73 -24.08 -2.69
C GLY A 911 -35.21 -24.05 -2.73
N ASN A 912 -34.64 -23.19 -3.57
CA ASN A 912 -33.18 -23.15 -3.75
C ASN A 912 -32.58 -22.12 -2.78
N ASP A 913 -31.95 -22.60 -1.73
CA ASP A 913 -31.52 -21.79 -0.59
C ASP A 913 -30.03 -21.42 -0.63
N GLU A 914 -29.68 -20.32 0.04
CA GLU A 914 -28.30 -19.91 0.34
C GLU A 914 -28.11 -19.93 1.86
N ILE A 915 -27.26 -20.83 2.36
CA ILE A 915 -27.08 -21.08 3.80
C ILE A 915 -25.61 -20.92 4.20
N GLU A 916 -25.36 -20.16 5.25
CA GLU A 916 -24.04 -19.99 5.89
C GLU A 916 -24.17 -20.27 7.39
N GLY A 917 -23.51 -21.33 7.88
CA GLY A 917 -23.53 -21.73 9.29
C GLY A 917 -22.86 -20.68 10.17
N GLY A 918 -21.60 -20.36 9.87
CA GLY A 918 -20.85 -19.34 10.60
C GLY A 918 -19.77 -19.97 11.48
N ALA A 919 -19.62 -19.50 12.72
CA ALA A 919 -18.62 -20.02 13.66
C ALA A 919 -19.29 -20.94 14.69
N GLY A 920 -18.79 -22.16 14.84
CA GLY A 920 -19.34 -23.16 15.76
C GLY A 920 -19.64 -24.48 15.04
N ASN A 921 -20.02 -25.52 15.78
CA ASN A 921 -20.28 -26.84 15.19
C ASN A 921 -21.74 -26.90 14.73
N ASN A 922 -21.99 -26.50 13.49
CA ASN A 922 -23.34 -26.31 12.99
C ASN A 922 -23.95 -27.63 12.49
N THR A 923 -25.28 -27.72 12.53
CA THR A 923 -26.06 -28.77 11.89
C THR A 923 -26.97 -28.15 10.84
N ILE A 924 -26.69 -28.41 9.57
CA ILE A 924 -27.34 -27.75 8.43
C ILE A 924 -28.04 -28.77 7.54
N TYR A 925 -29.30 -28.50 7.21
CA TYR A 925 -30.12 -29.28 6.29
C TYR A 925 -30.63 -28.38 5.15
N GLY A 926 -30.22 -28.63 3.90
CA GLY A 926 -30.76 -27.94 2.72
C GLY A 926 -32.22 -28.29 2.48
N ASN A 927 -32.53 -29.59 2.45
CA ASN A 927 -33.84 -30.20 2.21
C ASN A 927 -34.20 -30.28 0.72
N GLU A 928 -35.31 -29.72 0.23
CA GLU A 928 -35.72 -29.86 -1.18
C GLU A 928 -35.30 -28.64 -2.00
N GLY A 929 -34.40 -28.76 -2.97
CA GLY A 929 -33.97 -27.64 -3.81
C GLY A 929 -32.57 -27.80 -4.36
N ASP A 930 -32.13 -26.94 -5.29
CA ASP A 930 -30.68 -26.87 -5.60
C ASP A 930 -30.04 -25.82 -4.67
N ASP A 931 -29.40 -26.26 -3.59
CA ASP A 931 -28.95 -25.42 -2.48
C ASP A 931 -27.46 -25.03 -2.57
N ASN A 932 -27.10 -23.91 -1.94
CA ASN A 932 -25.71 -23.52 -1.73
C ASN A 932 -25.45 -23.40 -0.23
N ILE A 933 -24.61 -24.29 0.31
CA ILE A 933 -24.38 -24.42 1.74
C ILE A 933 -22.88 -24.24 2.05
N TYR A 934 -22.61 -23.38 3.03
CA TYR A 934 -21.29 -23.14 3.61
C TYR A 934 -21.36 -23.44 5.12
N GLY A 935 -20.57 -24.42 5.59
CA GLY A 935 -20.47 -24.77 7.02
C GLY A 935 -19.87 -23.62 7.82
N GLY A 936 -18.66 -23.21 7.43
CA GLY A 936 -17.98 -22.05 7.98
C GLY A 936 -16.73 -22.44 8.75
N GLY A 937 -16.73 -22.27 10.07
CA GLY A 937 -15.62 -22.66 10.93
C GLY A 937 -16.05 -23.60 12.04
N ASP A 938 -15.12 -24.48 12.44
CA ASP A 938 -15.30 -25.58 13.41
C ASP A 938 -15.98 -26.82 12.78
N ASP A 939 -16.23 -27.88 13.54
CA ASP A 939 -16.59 -29.19 12.97
C ASP A 939 -18.10 -29.24 12.63
N ASP A 940 -18.46 -29.10 11.35
CA ASP A 940 -19.86 -28.98 10.90
C ASP A 940 -20.50 -30.32 10.49
N THR A 941 -21.84 -30.40 10.54
CA THR A 941 -22.66 -31.48 9.97
C THR A 941 -23.61 -30.90 8.92
N ILE A 942 -23.45 -31.31 7.66
CA ILE A 942 -24.18 -30.78 6.50
C ILE A 942 -24.89 -31.93 5.75
N ASP A 943 -26.17 -31.75 5.46
CA ASP A 943 -26.99 -32.63 4.61
C ASP A 943 -27.65 -31.76 3.53
N GLY A 944 -27.25 -31.95 2.26
CA GLY A 944 -27.76 -31.19 1.11
C GLY A 944 -29.24 -31.48 0.86
N GLY A 945 -29.60 -32.76 0.79
CA GLY A 945 -30.98 -33.19 0.63
C GLY A 945 -31.32 -33.59 -0.81
N ASP A 946 -32.51 -33.24 -1.29
CA ASP A 946 -32.96 -33.52 -2.66
C ASP A 946 -32.61 -32.32 -3.56
N GLY A 947 -31.67 -32.44 -4.49
CA GLY A 947 -31.14 -31.24 -5.14
C GLY A 947 -30.09 -31.46 -6.22
N ASN A 948 -29.36 -30.40 -6.56
CA ASN A 948 -28.02 -30.52 -7.13
C ASN A 948 -27.20 -29.49 -6.40
N ASP A 949 -26.64 -29.91 -5.28
CA ASP A 949 -26.25 -28.98 -4.23
C ASP A 949 -24.78 -28.60 -4.35
N PHE A 950 -24.46 -27.42 -3.85
CA PHE A 950 -23.10 -26.93 -3.70
C PHE A 950 -22.77 -26.87 -2.21
N LEU A 951 -21.97 -27.82 -1.74
CA LEU A 951 -21.67 -28.00 -0.32
C LEU A 951 -20.19 -27.71 -0.04
N TYR A 952 -19.94 -26.81 0.89
CA TYR A 952 -18.61 -26.44 1.37
C TYR A 952 -18.54 -26.61 2.89
N GLY A 953 -17.65 -27.48 3.38
CA GLY A 953 -17.39 -27.61 4.83
C GLY A 953 -16.61 -26.42 5.39
N ASP A 954 -15.59 -25.98 4.65
CA ASP A 954 -14.69 -24.87 4.96
C ASP A 954 -13.59 -25.20 5.98
N ASN A 955 -13.62 -24.74 7.24
CA ASN A 955 -12.57 -25.12 8.21
C ASN A 955 -13.16 -26.00 9.30
N GLY A 956 -12.68 -27.23 9.46
CA GLY A 956 -13.27 -28.14 10.44
C GLY A 956 -13.06 -29.57 10.01
N ASN A 957 -13.35 -30.54 10.89
CA ASN A 957 -13.50 -31.92 10.47
C ASN A 957 -14.97 -32.17 10.20
N ASP A 958 -15.38 -31.91 8.96
CA ASP A 958 -16.79 -31.79 8.63
C ASP A 958 -17.41 -33.14 8.28
N THR A 959 -18.70 -33.31 8.56
CA THR A 959 -19.51 -34.45 8.10
C THR A 959 -20.50 -33.95 7.06
N ILE A 960 -20.32 -34.35 5.80
CA ILE A 960 -21.11 -33.84 4.66
C ILE A 960 -21.79 -35.00 3.93
N GLU A 961 -23.10 -34.93 3.77
CA GLU A 961 -23.92 -35.80 2.92
C GLU A 961 -24.54 -34.96 1.80
N GLY A 962 -24.28 -35.32 0.53
CA GLY A 962 -24.85 -34.63 -0.64
C GLY A 962 -26.35 -34.86 -0.74
N GLY A 963 -26.76 -36.13 -0.74
CA GLY A 963 -28.15 -36.52 -0.74
C GLY A 963 -28.58 -37.10 -2.09
N SER A 964 -29.70 -36.63 -2.64
CA SER A 964 -30.19 -37.06 -3.96
C SER A 964 -29.94 -35.99 -5.01
N GLY A 965 -29.29 -36.37 -6.10
CA GLY A 965 -29.05 -35.55 -7.28
C GLY A 965 -27.56 -35.34 -7.51
N ASN A 966 -27.18 -34.43 -8.41
CA ASN A 966 -25.79 -34.35 -8.86
C ASN A 966 -25.02 -33.26 -8.11
N ASP A 967 -24.41 -33.65 -7.00
CA ASP A 967 -23.89 -32.70 -6.03
C ASP A 967 -22.45 -32.30 -6.32
N THR A 968 -22.05 -31.17 -5.77
CA THR A 968 -20.70 -30.63 -5.84
C THR A 968 -20.22 -30.32 -4.43
N ILE A 969 -19.38 -31.21 -3.88
CA ILE A 969 -19.02 -31.22 -2.47
C ILE A 969 -17.52 -30.94 -2.30
N LYS A 970 -17.18 -30.04 -1.37
CA LYS A 970 -15.81 -29.72 -1.01
C LYS A 970 -15.67 -29.60 0.51
N GLY A 971 -15.06 -30.59 1.15
CA GLY A 971 -14.76 -30.56 2.58
C GLY A 971 -13.88 -29.37 2.96
N SER A 972 -12.82 -29.14 2.17
CA SER A 972 -11.84 -28.04 2.36
C SER A 972 -10.79 -28.37 3.41
N TYR A 973 -10.66 -27.59 4.50
CA TYR A 973 -9.56 -27.74 5.45
C TYR A 973 -9.98 -28.59 6.64
N GLY A 974 -9.41 -29.78 6.75
CA GLY A 974 -9.54 -30.64 7.93
C GLY A 974 -9.61 -32.10 7.53
N ASP A 975 -9.95 -32.97 8.47
CA ASP A 975 -10.10 -34.41 8.22
C ASP A 975 -11.60 -34.74 8.03
N ASP A 976 -12.12 -34.59 6.82
CA ASP A 976 -13.57 -34.60 6.57
C ASP A 976 -14.17 -36.01 6.37
N HIS A 977 -15.48 -36.15 6.57
CA HIS A 977 -16.29 -37.32 6.24
C HIS A 977 -17.32 -36.92 5.18
N ILE A 978 -17.14 -37.38 3.94
CA ILE A 978 -17.96 -36.96 2.80
C ILE A 978 -18.63 -38.16 2.14
N GLU A 979 -19.95 -38.09 2.00
CA GLU A 979 -20.79 -39.03 1.25
C GLU A 979 -21.55 -38.26 0.15
N GLY A 980 -21.38 -38.66 -1.12
CA GLY A 980 -22.06 -38.04 -2.28
C GLY A 980 -23.56 -38.30 -2.26
N GLY A 981 -23.95 -39.57 -2.26
CA GLY A 981 -25.36 -39.97 -2.16
C GLY A 981 -25.86 -40.61 -3.46
N GLU A 982 -27.11 -40.37 -3.86
CA GLU A 982 -27.65 -40.83 -5.14
C GLU A 982 -27.40 -39.79 -6.24
N GLY A 983 -26.64 -40.07 -7.28
CA GLY A 983 -26.45 -39.12 -8.39
C GLY A 983 -25.09 -39.20 -9.05
N ASP A 984 -24.80 -38.27 -9.97
CA ASP A 984 -23.48 -38.16 -10.59
C ASP A 984 -22.67 -37.03 -9.89
N ASP A 985 -21.95 -37.37 -8.83
CA ASP A 985 -21.41 -36.39 -7.88
C ASP A 985 -19.99 -35.92 -8.22
N LYS A 986 -19.65 -34.73 -7.75
CA LYS A 986 -18.29 -34.16 -7.80
C LYS A 986 -17.77 -33.87 -6.42
N ILE A 987 -16.78 -34.64 -5.98
CA ILE A 987 -16.18 -34.52 -4.66
C ILE A 987 -14.75 -33.98 -4.79
N TYR A 988 -14.45 -32.90 -4.07
CA TYR A 988 -13.12 -32.32 -3.91
C TYR A 988 -12.59 -32.66 -2.51
N GLY A 989 -11.94 -33.81 -2.39
CA GLY A 989 -11.38 -34.30 -1.12
C GLY A 989 -9.87 -34.20 -1.04
N GLU A 990 -9.36 -34.25 0.19
CA GLU A 990 -7.96 -34.34 0.56
C GLU A 990 -7.60 -35.75 1.06
N LEU A 991 -6.32 -36.11 1.14
CA LEU A 991 -5.92 -37.48 1.52
C LEU A 991 -6.08 -37.78 3.03
N ASN A 992 -6.14 -36.73 3.84
CA ASN A 992 -6.33 -36.81 5.27
C ASN A 992 -7.79 -37.06 5.66
N ASP A 993 -8.76 -36.75 4.78
CA ASP A 993 -10.19 -37.05 4.94
C ASP A 993 -10.46 -38.47 5.43
N THR A 994 -11.36 -38.57 6.39
CA THR A 994 -11.74 -39.80 7.06
C THR A 994 -12.60 -40.70 6.18
N LEU A 995 -13.46 -40.13 5.33
CA LEU A 995 -14.24 -40.82 4.31
C LEU A 995 -14.47 -39.92 3.09
N LEU A 996 -14.36 -40.52 1.90
CA LEU A 996 -14.76 -40.00 0.60
C LEU A 996 -15.52 -41.12 -0.10
N ASP A 997 -16.85 -41.06 -0.09
CA ASP A 997 -17.70 -42.03 -0.76
C ASP A 997 -18.56 -41.36 -1.83
N GLY A 998 -18.41 -41.75 -3.10
CA GLY A 998 -19.21 -41.18 -4.18
C GLY A 998 -20.68 -41.64 -4.19
N GLY A 999 -21.03 -42.72 -3.48
CA GLY A 999 -22.42 -43.18 -3.40
C GLY A 999 -22.91 -43.99 -4.62
N GLU A 1000 -24.15 -43.77 -5.05
CA GLU A 1000 -24.78 -44.40 -6.21
C GLU A 1000 -24.79 -43.46 -7.43
N GLY A 1001 -23.89 -43.67 -8.39
CA GLY A 1001 -24.10 -43.18 -9.76
C GLY A 1001 -22.84 -43.18 -10.59
N TYR A 1002 -22.51 -42.05 -11.22
CA TYR A 1002 -21.25 -41.87 -11.96
C TYR A 1002 -20.43 -40.75 -11.32
N ASP A 1003 -19.58 -41.12 -10.39
CA ASP A 1003 -19.03 -40.15 -9.45
C ASP A 1003 -17.58 -39.77 -9.79
N SER A 1004 -17.25 -38.52 -9.49
CA SER A 1004 -15.97 -37.89 -9.84
C SER A 1004 -15.24 -37.38 -8.60
N LEU A 1005 -14.07 -37.95 -8.31
CA LEU A 1005 -13.16 -37.47 -7.29
C LEU A 1005 -12.07 -36.58 -7.89
N TYR A 1006 -11.86 -35.41 -7.30
CA TYR A 1006 -10.88 -34.42 -7.74
C TYR A 1006 -9.70 -34.34 -6.78
N PHE A 1007 -8.48 -34.52 -7.30
CA PHE A 1007 -7.24 -34.39 -6.53
C PHE A 1007 -6.48 -33.10 -6.88
N ASN A 1008 -6.01 -32.40 -5.84
CA ASN A 1008 -5.18 -31.20 -5.96
C ASN A 1008 -3.71 -31.42 -5.50
N GLU A 1009 -3.36 -32.62 -5.05
CA GLU A 1009 -2.01 -32.96 -4.55
C GLU A 1009 -1.50 -34.31 -5.05
N ASP A 1010 -0.18 -34.53 -4.94
CA ASP A 1010 0.48 -35.79 -5.32
C ASP A 1010 0.05 -36.92 -4.37
N VAL A 1011 -0.51 -38.01 -4.92
CA VAL A 1011 -0.97 -39.18 -4.16
C VAL A 1011 -0.01 -40.35 -4.33
N ASP A 1012 0.54 -40.87 -3.23
CA ASP A 1012 1.25 -42.16 -3.24
C ASP A 1012 0.37 -43.28 -2.69
N PHE A 1013 -0.13 -44.14 -3.58
CA PHE A 1013 -0.99 -45.26 -3.20
C PHE A 1013 -0.27 -46.31 -2.34
N ASP A 1014 1.07 -46.36 -2.33
CA ASP A 1014 1.79 -47.22 -1.38
C ASP A 1014 1.66 -46.71 0.07
N ALA A 1015 1.47 -45.41 0.29
CA ALA A 1015 1.34 -44.79 1.62
C ALA A 1015 -0.07 -44.93 2.22
N ILE A 1016 -1.11 -44.94 1.37
CA ILE A 1016 -2.52 -45.00 1.80
C ILE A 1016 -3.17 -46.39 1.66
N ARG A 1017 -2.47 -47.39 1.10
CA ARG A 1017 -3.05 -48.71 0.78
C ARG A 1017 -3.71 -49.43 1.95
N ASP A 1018 -3.15 -49.33 3.16
CA ASP A 1018 -3.68 -50.05 4.32
C ASP A 1018 -5.01 -49.47 4.82
N THR A 1019 -5.33 -48.23 4.45
CA THR A 1019 -6.55 -47.50 4.85
C THR A 1019 -7.46 -47.14 3.67
N LEU A 1020 -7.01 -47.32 2.43
CA LEU A 1020 -7.71 -46.90 1.21
C LEU A 1020 -9.14 -47.43 1.16
N ASN A 1021 -9.35 -48.73 1.40
CA ASN A 1021 -10.67 -49.37 1.34
C ASN A 1021 -11.66 -48.91 2.44
N GLN A 1022 -11.19 -48.11 3.41
CA GLN A 1022 -12.03 -47.53 4.45
C GLN A 1022 -12.25 -46.03 4.23
N LYS A 1023 -11.44 -45.41 3.36
CA LYS A 1023 -11.43 -43.96 3.12
C LYS A 1023 -11.99 -43.55 1.77
N ILE A 1024 -11.83 -44.36 0.70
CA ILE A 1024 -12.23 -43.96 -0.65
C ILE A 1024 -13.03 -45.09 -1.31
N SER A 1025 -14.27 -44.82 -1.71
CA SER A 1025 -15.15 -45.76 -2.40
C SER A 1025 -16.09 -45.10 -3.41
N ASN A 1026 -16.67 -45.92 -4.28
CA ASN A 1026 -17.70 -45.56 -5.26
C ASN A 1026 -17.33 -44.38 -6.19
N PHE A 1027 -16.15 -44.42 -6.83
CA PHE A 1027 -15.79 -43.44 -7.85
C PHE A 1027 -15.50 -44.08 -9.21
N GLU A 1028 -16.17 -43.59 -10.25
CA GLU A 1028 -15.97 -44.00 -11.64
C GLU A 1028 -14.96 -43.11 -12.38
N GLN A 1029 -14.66 -41.93 -11.83
CA GLN A 1029 -13.80 -40.94 -12.44
C GLN A 1029 -12.87 -40.26 -11.43
N LEU A 1030 -11.60 -40.12 -11.81
CA LEU A 1030 -10.62 -39.29 -11.10
C LEU A 1030 -10.20 -38.13 -12.00
N HIS A 1031 -10.15 -36.91 -11.44
CA HIS A 1031 -9.60 -35.74 -12.10
C HIS A 1031 -8.32 -35.28 -11.40
N LEU A 1032 -7.30 -35.00 -12.22
CA LEU A 1032 -5.99 -34.52 -11.78
C LEU A 1032 -5.87 -33.04 -12.11
N GLY A 1033 -5.57 -32.21 -11.09
CA GLY A 1033 -5.25 -30.80 -11.26
C GLY A 1033 -6.43 -29.96 -11.77
N TYR A 1034 -7.26 -29.46 -10.85
CA TYR A 1034 -8.51 -28.77 -11.20
C TYR A 1034 -8.33 -27.47 -12.00
N THR A 1035 -7.19 -26.77 -11.89
CA THR A 1035 -7.00 -25.42 -12.47
C THR A 1035 -6.22 -25.38 -13.80
N GLY A 1036 -5.82 -26.54 -14.32
CA GLY A 1036 -5.12 -26.65 -15.61
C GLY A 1036 -3.67 -26.15 -15.62
N ASP A 1037 -3.14 -25.66 -14.50
CA ASP A 1037 -1.72 -25.32 -14.35
C ASP A 1037 -0.96 -26.18 -13.31
N ASP A 1038 -1.67 -26.92 -12.47
CA ASP A 1038 -1.11 -27.80 -11.45
C ASP A 1038 -0.43 -29.05 -12.04
N THR A 1039 0.38 -29.73 -11.24
CA THR A 1039 1.03 -30.99 -11.62
C THR A 1039 0.71 -32.01 -10.54
N VAL A 1040 -0.21 -32.92 -10.83
CA VAL A 1040 -0.63 -33.97 -9.91
C VAL A 1040 -0.08 -35.33 -10.36
N LYS A 1041 0.51 -36.07 -9.43
CA LYS A 1041 1.03 -37.42 -9.65
C LYS A 1041 0.30 -38.44 -8.80
N LEU A 1042 -0.35 -39.40 -9.45
CA LEU A 1042 -0.84 -40.62 -8.79
C LEU A 1042 0.23 -41.71 -8.91
N ASN A 1043 0.90 -42.08 -7.84
CA ASN A 1043 1.99 -43.07 -7.86
C ASN A 1043 1.53 -44.45 -7.39
N ASN A 1044 2.10 -45.50 -7.98
CA ASN A 1044 2.02 -46.89 -7.52
C ASN A 1044 0.62 -47.53 -7.46
N MET A 1045 -0.37 -47.03 -8.21
CA MET A 1045 -1.73 -47.59 -8.25
C MET A 1045 -1.71 -49.06 -8.72
N THR A 1046 -2.26 -49.96 -7.91
CA THR A 1046 -2.43 -51.39 -8.23
C THR A 1046 -3.87 -51.71 -8.60
N ALA A 1047 -4.08 -52.89 -9.19
CA ALA A 1047 -5.43 -53.38 -9.50
C ALA A 1047 -6.31 -53.55 -8.25
N ALA A 1048 -5.72 -53.82 -7.09
CA ALA A 1048 -6.45 -53.90 -5.83
C ALA A 1048 -6.92 -52.52 -5.34
N ASP A 1049 -6.07 -51.51 -5.52
CA ASP A 1049 -6.37 -50.12 -5.10
C ASP A 1049 -7.55 -49.56 -5.91
N ILE A 1050 -7.51 -49.73 -7.23
CA ILE A 1050 -8.60 -49.30 -8.12
C ILE A 1050 -9.89 -50.05 -7.81
N PHE A 1051 -9.82 -51.38 -7.61
CA PHE A 1051 -11.01 -52.18 -7.28
C PHE A 1051 -11.68 -51.76 -5.97
N ALA A 1052 -10.90 -51.25 -5.00
CA ALA A 1052 -11.43 -50.72 -3.76
C ALA A 1052 -12.14 -49.37 -3.95
N MET A 1053 -11.59 -48.51 -4.81
CA MET A 1053 -12.17 -47.19 -5.12
C MET A 1053 -13.41 -47.29 -6.03
N THR A 1054 -13.49 -48.31 -6.89
CA THR A 1054 -14.60 -48.49 -7.86
C THR A 1054 -15.57 -49.57 -7.38
N ASP A 1055 -16.61 -49.23 -6.62
CA ASP A 1055 -17.85 -49.98 -6.29
C ASP A 1055 -17.80 -51.52 -6.12
N ASN A 1056 -16.61 -52.11 -5.98
CA ASN A 1056 -16.27 -53.52 -6.13
C ASN A 1056 -16.88 -54.23 -7.38
N LYS A 1057 -17.13 -53.54 -8.49
CA LYS A 1057 -17.59 -54.14 -9.77
C LYS A 1057 -16.51 -54.06 -10.86
N ASP A 1058 -16.73 -54.73 -11.99
CA ASP A 1058 -15.86 -54.65 -13.20
C ASP A 1058 -16.06 -53.29 -13.93
N THR A 1059 -16.05 -52.19 -13.19
CA THR A 1059 -16.25 -50.81 -13.65
C THR A 1059 -14.96 -50.27 -14.27
N ILE A 1060 -15.08 -49.38 -15.27
CA ILE A 1060 -13.93 -48.78 -15.94
C ILE A 1060 -13.64 -47.44 -15.27
N LEU A 1061 -12.55 -47.36 -14.51
CA LEU A 1061 -12.10 -46.10 -13.93
C LEU A 1061 -11.58 -45.17 -15.03
N LYS A 1062 -12.13 -43.96 -15.14
CA LYS A 1062 -11.58 -42.92 -16.03
C LYS A 1062 -10.68 -41.98 -15.25
N ILE A 1063 -9.50 -41.68 -15.79
CA ILE A 1063 -8.60 -40.68 -15.22
C ILE A 1063 -8.42 -39.55 -16.24
N LYS A 1064 -8.74 -38.33 -15.84
CA LYS A 1064 -8.64 -37.10 -16.62
C LYS A 1064 -7.56 -36.19 -16.06
N GLY A 1065 -6.87 -35.46 -16.93
CA GLY A 1065 -5.76 -34.59 -16.55
C GLY A 1065 -5.08 -34.00 -17.78
N ASP A 1066 -4.11 -33.12 -17.55
CA ASP A 1066 -3.39 -32.41 -18.58
C ASP A 1066 -2.02 -33.08 -18.92
N LYS A 1067 -1.16 -32.39 -19.67
CA LYS A 1067 0.15 -32.93 -20.10
C LYS A 1067 1.23 -32.92 -19.02
N LYS A 1068 1.02 -32.19 -17.93
CA LYS A 1068 1.92 -32.06 -16.78
C LYS A 1068 1.65 -33.17 -15.77
N ASP A 1069 0.41 -33.66 -15.71
CA ASP A 1069 0.00 -34.74 -14.80
C ASP A 1069 0.60 -36.10 -15.16
N SER A 1070 0.72 -36.96 -14.15
CA SER A 1070 1.21 -38.32 -14.34
C SER A 1070 0.51 -39.38 -13.50
N VAL A 1071 0.36 -40.57 -14.07
CA VAL A 1071 -0.23 -41.75 -13.42
C VAL A 1071 0.74 -42.92 -13.50
N GLY A 1072 1.20 -43.40 -12.34
CA GLY A 1072 2.01 -44.58 -12.13
C GLY A 1072 1.15 -45.81 -11.88
N LEU A 1073 0.99 -46.68 -12.89
CA LEU A 1073 0.25 -47.94 -12.76
C LEU A 1073 1.20 -49.13 -12.54
N LYS A 1074 0.93 -49.95 -11.53
CA LYS A 1074 1.74 -51.11 -11.14
C LYS A 1074 1.06 -52.42 -11.53
N GLY A 1075 1.71 -53.19 -12.43
CA GLY A 1075 1.18 -54.48 -12.90
C GLY A 1075 0.07 -54.38 -13.95
N PHE A 1076 -0.12 -53.22 -14.58
CA PHE A 1076 -1.04 -53.02 -15.70
C PHE A 1076 -0.36 -53.22 -17.04
N THR A 1077 -1.14 -53.58 -18.06
CA THR A 1077 -0.67 -53.67 -19.45
C THR A 1077 -1.53 -52.80 -20.35
N LYS A 1078 -0.89 -52.05 -21.23
CA LYS A 1078 -1.57 -51.20 -22.23
C LYS A 1078 -2.30 -52.07 -23.25
N VAL A 1079 -3.61 -51.84 -23.44
CA VAL A 1079 -4.42 -52.56 -24.42
C VAL A 1079 -4.29 -51.88 -25.77
N SER A 1080 -3.87 -52.63 -26.79
CA SER A 1080 -3.72 -52.12 -28.15
C SER A 1080 -4.97 -52.44 -28.99
N ASN A 1081 -5.67 -51.42 -29.48
CA ASN A 1081 -6.83 -51.51 -30.39
C ASN A 1081 -8.10 -52.15 -29.78
N ASP A 1082 -8.54 -51.67 -28.62
CA ASP A 1082 -9.87 -52.00 -28.10
C ASP A 1082 -10.94 -51.05 -28.71
N PRO A 1083 -11.93 -51.57 -29.47
CA PRO A 1083 -12.97 -50.75 -30.11
C PRO A 1083 -13.96 -50.11 -29.11
N GLY A 1084 -13.89 -50.43 -27.82
CA GLY A 1084 -14.71 -49.86 -26.75
C GLY A 1084 -14.04 -48.73 -25.96
N VAL A 1085 -12.91 -48.18 -26.43
CA VAL A 1085 -12.21 -47.03 -25.80
C VAL A 1085 -12.67 -45.74 -26.45
N GLU A 1086 -12.99 -44.74 -25.64
CA GLU A 1086 -13.39 -43.41 -26.08
C GLU A 1086 -12.25 -42.68 -26.81
N ASN A 1087 -12.59 -41.87 -27.82
CA ASN A 1087 -11.59 -41.07 -28.54
C ASN A 1087 -10.91 -40.10 -27.59
N GLY A 1088 -9.57 -40.15 -27.53
CA GLY A 1088 -8.79 -39.32 -26.61
C GLY A 1088 -8.30 -40.09 -25.38
N TYR A 1089 -8.70 -41.34 -25.16
CA TYR A 1089 -8.25 -42.16 -24.03
C TYR A 1089 -7.31 -43.29 -24.45
N THR A 1090 -6.47 -43.74 -23.53
CA THR A 1090 -5.68 -44.98 -23.63
C THR A 1090 -6.10 -45.95 -22.52
N ARG A 1091 -6.48 -47.18 -22.88
CA ARG A 1091 -6.89 -48.24 -21.94
C ARG A 1091 -5.71 -49.07 -21.42
N TYR A 1092 -5.75 -49.35 -20.13
CA TYR A 1092 -4.84 -50.24 -19.40
C TYR A 1092 -5.64 -51.30 -18.64
N GLU A 1093 -5.15 -52.54 -18.62
CA GLU A 1093 -5.82 -53.67 -17.95
C GLU A 1093 -4.87 -54.44 -17.04
N SER A 1094 -5.41 -54.95 -15.93
CA SER A 1094 -4.77 -55.89 -15.02
C SER A 1094 -5.80 -56.85 -14.40
N THR A 1095 -5.34 -57.82 -13.62
CA THR A 1095 -6.22 -58.78 -12.93
C THR A 1095 -5.96 -58.74 -11.43
N TYR A 1096 -7.03 -58.65 -10.65
CA TYR A 1096 -7.00 -58.77 -9.19
C TYR A 1096 -7.70 -60.07 -8.77
N THR A 1097 -7.28 -60.71 -7.68
CA THR A 1097 -7.96 -61.92 -7.18
C THR A 1097 -8.11 -61.82 -5.68
N ASP A 1098 -9.35 -61.88 -5.24
CA ASP A 1098 -9.76 -61.80 -3.84
C ASP A 1098 -10.51 -63.09 -3.44
N THR A 1099 -11.27 -63.03 -2.35
CA THR A 1099 -12.11 -64.16 -1.91
C THR A 1099 -13.36 -64.38 -2.77
N SER A 1100 -13.77 -63.41 -3.59
CA SER A 1100 -14.97 -63.47 -4.43
C SER A 1100 -14.68 -63.97 -5.86
N GLY A 1101 -13.45 -63.81 -6.36
CA GLY A 1101 -13.05 -64.33 -7.65
C GLY A 1101 -11.80 -63.66 -8.23
N THR A 1102 -11.57 -63.88 -9.52
CA THR A 1102 -10.59 -63.10 -10.30
C THR A 1102 -11.34 -62.04 -11.08
N HIS A 1103 -11.02 -60.77 -10.83
CA HIS A 1103 -11.63 -59.58 -11.43
C HIS A 1103 -10.72 -58.99 -12.50
N THR A 1104 -11.31 -58.40 -13.54
CA THR A 1104 -10.54 -57.75 -14.61
C THR A 1104 -10.68 -56.25 -14.47
N ILE A 1105 -9.61 -55.58 -14.04
CA ILE A 1105 -9.60 -54.16 -13.74
C ILE A 1105 -9.17 -53.38 -14.97
N LYS A 1106 -9.98 -52.37 -15.34
CA LYS A 1106 -9.75 -51.53 -16.51
C LYS A 1106 -9.64 -50.07 -16.11
N VAL A 1107 -8.65 -49.38 -16.65
CA VAL A 1107 -8.47 -47.94 -16.47
C VAL A 1107 -8.31 -47.27 -17.83
N ASP A 1108 -9.10 -46.23 -18.09
CA ASP A 1108 -8.99 -45.38 -19.26
C ASP A 1108 -8.38 -44.03 -18.85
N ILE A 1109 -7.18 -43.73 -19.37
CA ILE A 1109 -6.46 -42.49 -19.05
C ILE A 1109 -6.50 -41.54 -20.25
N GLU A 1110 -6.90 -40.30 -20.02
CA GLU A 1110 -6.98 -39.24 -21.04
C GLU A 1110 -5.60 -38.88 -21.61
N ASN A 1111 -5.51 -38.67 -22.92
CA ASN A 1111 -4.31 -38.12 -23.54
C ASN A 1111 -4.38 -36.58 -23.46
N PRO A 1112 -3.33 -35.88 -22.98
CA PRO A 1112 -1.93 -36.30 -22.97
C PRO A 1112 -1.31 -36.63 -21.60
N VAL A 1113 -2.07 -37.11 -20.61
CA VAL A 1113 -1.54 -37.48 -19.28
C VAL A 1113 -0.36 -38.46 -19.41
N HIS A 1114 0.72 -38.21 -18.66
CA HIS A 1114 1.88 -39.09 -18.67
C HIS A 1114 1.58 -40.38 -17.91
N VAL A 1115 1.86 -41.56 -18.50
CA VAL A 1115 1.60 -42.83 -17.82
C VAL A 1115 2.88 -43.63 -17.65
N ASP A 1116 3.24 -43.87 -16.40
CA ASP A 1116 4.39 -44.68 -15.99
C ASP A 1116 3.96 -46.08 -15.59
N LEU A 1117 4.45 -47.09 -16.32
CA LEU A 1117 4.18 -48.50 -16.01
C LEU A 1117 5.29 -49.07 -15.12
N VAL A 1118 5.05 -49.11 -13.81
CA VAL A 1118 6.02 -49.56 -12.81
C VAL A 1118 5.94 -51.09 -12.66
N GLY A 1119 7.09 -51.77 -12.75
CA GLY A 1119 7.21 -53.22 -12.49
C GLY A 1119 7.05 -54.14 -13.71
N ILE A 1120 6.98 -53.61 -14.94
CA ILE A 1120 7.10 -54.44 -16.15
C ILE A 1120 8.59 -54.61 -16.48
N SER A 1121 9.21 -55.68 -15.97
CA SER A 1121 10.40 -56.21 -16.64
C SER A 1121 9.94 -56.78 -17.98
N THR A 1122 10.11 -56.06 -19.08
CA THR A 1122 10.07 -56.69 -20.41
C THR A 1122 11.25 -57.66 -20.51
N PRO A 1123 11.09 -58.90 -21.03
CA PRO A 1123 12.22 -59.70 -21.46
C PRO A 1123 13.04 -59.01 -22.55
#